data_AF-A0AA43QGK5-F1
#
_entry.id   AF-A0AA43QGK5-F1
#
_cell.length_a   1.000
_cell.length_b   1.000
_cell.length_c   1.000
_cell.angle_alpha   90.00
_cell.angle_beta   90.00
_cell.angle_gamma   90.00
#
_symmetry.space_group_name_H-M   'P 1'
#
loop_
_entity.id
_entity.type
_entity.pdbx_description
1 polymer ?
#
loop_
_entity_poly.entity_id
_entity_poly.type
_entity_poly.pdbx_seq_one_letter_code
_entity_poly.pdbx_strand_id
1 'polypeptide(L)'
;MTFITCLLAGFLFSLVSTQTVINLSDADWTLQNLPLNISVPGSVPSQAHLDLYEAQVIGDPAPLSRLKTFDGLQTWLLFNGLDTFTSIDFCGQHIASTNNQFRQYAFDVSDQMRNCSNPMLNIDFGSAPMIADQIASEPGQETWPFGVEIVYEFPNRQFIRKEQSDFGWDWGPAFAPAGVWQPAYAIQLETTGNKTPQLYVRNSDVDLSRQGQLNNLPPSQSAPWFLNASVDVLGSLPVGAQMRYAVADSQTNKTVSTGMLNNITMSNSTITGTAILDPLSYELWWPRGLGSQNLYNITIDVVDSAGTAILASVNKRTGFRTIVLNMQVISDAQLAQGIAPGNNWHFEINGHEFYAKGSNFIPPDAFWPRVSQTKMQQLFDSVTAANQNMLRVWASGAYTPDFIYDIADQEGVLLWSEFEFGDALYPVNQEFLDNVVDEATYNVRRVNHHPSLALWAGGNELESLELQNVKNSAPDQYDRYRTEYEKLFLNHLLPVVYGNSRSISYIPSSTTNGYLELNFSLPIPMIERYNNKTPGSVYGDTEETRQSVREAEFSLDYYNYDSSVAFNYSGYPVGRFANEFGYHSMPSLQTWQQAIPASELHFNSTTIELRNRHYPPGGLNITNFPNSSKGMGEMTIAAQRWYPVPNKTDSVANFSAWCHTTQIFQADFYKSEIQFYRRGSGFPDRQLGSLYWQLEDIWQAPSWAGIEYDGRWKVLHYIGKDIYQPVIISPFYNIATGEFEIYVTSDLWSSASGTASFQWYHWDGSPITNVSTPSTNFTVGALNTTKVLSHTLDNSTLDYNNAVLYMTMTAEGQLPNTNVARTFKHENFFHAFSLAHAQLVDPGLTLYYDSSTKNFTVTATKGVAVWTWLDNPAGTLLNFDSNGFLLLKGQSRQVGYNLKSDDTNGDWVNQVTVESLYNNTLSLANSQDAVQDLVQILGRIPAQKGCLGDMGVQRSSICSWFPRRPKKDGRTLRHIRGNSICGRNKSDHVIEMWMQDDYIADPPANGALDAVDGHAWTPWRGPLIVISKAPVEELIPRRTLIEGLRNASDGLASEGRWGKLHHEEDSGKVGVGRVACREDQDKGVPESSSLEISKRHPAFRNADDPPSIAEIINYGLCETFAYEALQPQVSAEKTAKPRNPAIEALYCELGRLGFFKFKRAEIGTTRNGIMNGSGSKLLLDKRKRPLDVDFANALCKLCRTQIIPLAKRRHNSGIETEELHDEMRELVSSWLPDFD
;
A
#
# COMPACT_ATOMS: atom_id res chain seq x y z
N MET A 1 -43.41 -50.43 -10.33
CA MET A 1 -44.26 -49.65 -9.41
C MET A 1 -43.40 -49.20 -8.22
N THR A 2 -42.26 -48.56 -8.52
CA THR A 2 -41.08 -48.59 -7.63
C THR A 2 -40.20 -47.35 -7.86
N PHE A 3 -40.82 -46.18 -7.97
CA PHE A 3 -40.15 -44.93 -8.36
C PHE A 3 -40.74 -43.67 -7.68
N ILE A 4 -41.60 -43.85 -6.68
CA ILE A 4 -42.37 -42.77 -6.01
C ILE A 4 -42.06 -42.70 -4.50
N THR A 5 -41.38 -43.71 -3.93
CA THR A 5 -41.14 -43.85 -2.48
C THR A 5 -39.79 -43.30 -1.97
N CYS A 6 -38.94 -42.75 -2.85
CA CYS A 6 -37.63 -42.20 -2.45
C CYS A 6 -37.59 -40.65 -2.39
N LEU A 7 -38.70 -39.97 -2.68
CA LEU A 7 -38.79 -38.49 -2.74
C LEU A 7 -39.47 -37.85 -1.51
N LEU A 8 -39.77 -38.63 -0.46
CA LEU A 8 -40.55 -38.21 0.71
C LEU A 8 -39.83 -38.38 2.06
N ALA A 9 -38.52 -38.64 2.05
CA ALA A 9 -37.71 -38.86 3.26
C ALA A 9 -36.67 -37.74 3.55
N GLY A 10 -36.64 -36.68 2.74
CA GLY A 10 -35.63 -35.61 2.82
C GLY A 10 -36.13 -34.24 3.29
N PHE A 11 -37.44 -34.07 3.51
CA PHE A 11 -38.04 -32.76 3.86
C PHE A 11 -39.00 -32.84 5.05
N LEU A 12 -38.44 -33.14 6.23
CA LEU A 12 -38.95 -32.58 7.47
C LEU A 12 -38.24 -31.23 7.69
N PHE A 13 -38.74 -30.19 7.03
CA PHE A 13 -38.42 -28.82 7.43
C PHE A 13 -38.91 -28.62 8.87
N SER A 14 -37.98 -28.45 9.80
CA SER A 14 -38.30 -27.72 11.03
C SER A 14 -38.79 -26.33 10.64
N LEU A 15 -39.91 -25.90 11.21
CA LEU A 15 -40.38 -24.53 11.08
C LEU A 15 -39.48 -23.62 11.93
N VAL A 16 -38.29 -23.33 11.41
CA VAL A 16 -37.43 -22.27 11.93
C VAL A 16 -38.24 -20.98 11.92
N SER A 17 -38.49 -20.41 13.09
CA SER A 17 -39.21 -19.14 13.17
C SER A 17 -38.36 -18.09 12.44
N THR A 18 -38.92 -17.40 11.46
CA THR A 18 -38.14 -16.52 10.60
C THR A 18 -37.77 -15.22 11.33
N GLN A 19 -36.48 -15.05 11.60
CA GLN A 19 -35.92 -13.75 12.00
C GLN A 19 -36.25 -12.70 10.93
N THR A 20 -36.44 -11.44 11.33
CA THR A 20 -36.73 -10.35 10.37
C THR A 20 -35.49 -9.49 10.23
N VAL A 21 -34.76 -9.67 9.12
CA VAL A 21 -33.59 -8.86 8.77
C VAL A 21 -33.98 -7.93 7.64
N ILE A 22 -33.72 -6.64 7.79
CA ILE A 22 -33.96 -5.59 6.81
C ILE A 22 -32.59 -5.01 6.46
N ASN A 23 -32.21 -5.06 5.17
CA ASN A 23 -31.05 -4.35 4.68
C ASN A 23 -31.35 -2.84 4.63
N LEU A 24 -30.48 -2.01 5.18
CA LEU A 24 -30.66 -0.56 5.16
C LEU A 24 -30.31 0.08 3.80
N SER A 25 -29.70 -0.67 2.88
CA SER A 25 -29.63 -0.29 1.46
C SER A 25 -30.99 -0.34 0.73
N ASP A 26 -31.98 -1.06 1.26
CA ASP A 26 -33.34 -1.12 0.71
C ASP A 26 -34.21 0.08 1.14
N ALA A 27 -33.63 1.06 1.84
CA ALA A 27 -34.31 2.20 2.41
C ALA A 27 -33.91 3.50 1.70
N ASP A 28 -34.85 4.45 1.63
CA ASP A 28 -34.60 5.77 1.07
C ASP A 28 -33.87 6.64 2.11
N TRP A 29 -32.72 7.22 1.73
CA TRP A 29 -31.90 8.07 2.61
C TRP A 29 -31.83 9.51 2.08
N THR A 30 -31.40 10.45 2.92
CA THR A 30 -31.03 11.81 2.49
C THR A 30 -29.91 12.38 3.33
N LEU A 31 -28.87 12.83 2.65
CA LEU A 31 -27.73 13.55 3.17
C LEU A 31 -28.09 15.04 3.32
N GLN A 32 -27.87 15.62 4.50
CA GLN A 32 -28.01 17.06 4.73
C GLN A 32 -26.76 17.62 5.43
N ASN A 33 -26.53 18.92 5.33
CA ASN A 33 -25.48 19.61 6.09
C ASN A 33 -26.05 20.34 7.31
N LEU A 34 -25.23 20.68 8.31
CA LEU A 34 -25.70 21.36 9.54
C LEU A 34 -26.46 22.68 9.29
N PRO A 35 -26.13 23.53 8.29
CA PRO A 35 -26.94 24.69 7.93
C PRO A 35 -28.30 24.38 7.30
N LEU A 36 -28.60 23.10 7.00
CA LEU A 36 -29.78 22.62 6.28
C LEU A 36 -30.05 23.35 4.95
N ASN A 37 -28.99 23.81 4.29
CA ASN A 37 -29.06 24.47 2.99
C ASN A 37 -28.58 23.59 1.82
N ILE A 38 -28.11 22.37 2.13
CA ILE A 38 -27.93 21.26 1.20
C ILE A 38 -28.74 20.07 1.74
N SER A 39 -29.55 19.45 0.87
CA SER A 39 -30.32 18.23 1.11
C SER A 39 -30.31 17.44 -0.20
N VAL A 40 -29.76 16.22 -0.21
CA VAL A 40 -29.63 15.36 -1.41
C VAL A 40 -29.96 13.89 -1.09
N PRO A 41 -30.45 13.06 -2.04
CA PRO A 41 -30.63 11.63 -1.83
C PRO A 41 -29.34 11.01 -1.33
N GLY A 42 -29.45 10.26 -0.24
CA GLY A 42 -28.34 9.50 0.30
C GLY A 42 -28.35 8.07 -0.23
N SER A 43 -27.20 7.41 -0.21
CA SER A 43 -27.09 5.97 -0.42
C SER A 43 -26.48 5.27 0.81
N VAL A 44 -26.75 3.97 0.98
CA VAL A 44 -26.07 3.14 1.99
C VAL A 44 -25.75 1.77 1.37
N PRO A 45 -24.47 1.32 1.32
CA PRO A 45 -23.29 2.05 1.74
C PRO A 45 -22.99 3.28 0.87
N SER A 46 -22.51 4.37 1.47
CA SER A 46 -22.01 5.57 0.76
C SER A 46 -21.20 6.47 1.69
N GLN A 47 -20.57 7.49 1.09
CA GLN A 47 -19.91 8.61 1.77
C GLN A 47 -20.38 9.91 1.12
N ALA A 48 -20.45 10.99 1.89
CA ALA A 48 -21.10 12.25 1.49
C ALA A 48 -20.63 12.82 0.13
N HIS A 49 -19.35 12.64 -0.23
CA HIS A 49 -18.79 13.06 -1.51
C HIS A 49 -19.43 12.36 -2.73
N LEU A 50 -19.85 11.10 -2.60
CA LEU A 50 -20.47 10.33 -3.68
C LEU A 50 -21.91 10.78 -3.91
N ASP A 51 -22.69 10.91 -2.83
CA ASP A 51 -24.09 11.33 -2.90
C ASP A 51 -24.23 12.78 -3.44
N LEU A 52 -23.32 13.68 -3.04
CA LEU A 52 -23.23 15.05 -3.59
C LEU A 52 -22.83 15.08 -5.07
N TYR A 53 -22.02 14.13 -5.53
CA TYR A 53 -21.59 14.02 -6.93
C TYR A 53 -22.72 13.51 -7.82
N GLU A 54 -23.39 12.43 -7.42
CA GLU A 54 -24.49 11.81 -8.17
C GLU A 54 -25.70 12.76 -8.31
N ALA A 55 -25.98 13.58 -7.30
CA ALA A 55 -27.15 14.45 -7.27
C ALA A 55 -27.12 15.59 -8.32
N GLN A 56 -25.94 16.09 -8.73
CA GLN A 56 -25.81 17.22 -9.68
C GLN A 56 -26.73 18.44 -9.34
N VAL A 57 -26.95 18.74 -8.05
CA VAL A 57 -28.23 19.24 -7.47
C VAL A 57 -28.30 18.79 -5.99
N ILE A 58 -29.32 18.13 -5.44
CA ILE A 58 -30.81 18.26 -5.35
C ILE A 58 -31.33 17.14 -4.39
N GLY A 59 -32.48 17.31 -3.70
CA GLY A 59 -33.11 16.40 -2.68
C GLY A 59 -33.90 15.17 -3.20
N ASP A 60 -34.67 14.39 -2.42
CA ASP A 60 -35.20 14.53 -1.03
C ASP A 60 -35.75 13.14 -0.51
N PRO A 61 -36.02 12.87 0.81
CA PRO A 61 -36.16 11.51 1.39
C PRO A 61 -37.56 10.86 1.50
N ALA A 62 -37.58 9.55 1.82
CA ALA A 62 -38.77 8.73 2.10
C ALA A 62 -38.58 7.77 3.33
N PRO A 63 -39.61 7.00 3.80
CA PRO A 63 -39.61 6.44 5.17
C PRO A 63 -39.49 4.89 5.33
N LEU A 64 -38.81 4.47 6.41
CA LEU A 64 -38.61 3.08 6.89
C LEU A 64 -39.90 2.35 7.34
N SER A 65 -40.76 2.00 6.40
CA SER A 65 -42.11 1.43 6.64
C SER A 65 -42.18 -0.08 6.96
N ARG A 66 -41.04 -0.80 7.10
CA ARG A 66 -41.00 -2.28 7.12
C ARG A 66 -40.84 -2.95 8.51
N LEU A 67 -40.61 -2.19 9.59
CA LEU A 67 -40.40 -2.73 10.95
C LEU A 67 -41.72 -3.13 11.64
N LYS A 68 -41.67 -4.18 12.48
CA LYS A 68 -42.83 -4.68 13.26
C LYS A 68 -42.84 -4.10 14.68
N THR A 69 -44.04 -3.81 15.19
CA THR A 69 -44.28 -3.29 16.55
C THR A 69 -45.27 -4.19 17.31
N PHE A 70 -44.77 -5.12 18.13
CA PHE A 70 -45.57 -5.85 19.12
C PHE A 70 -44.69 -6.32 20.29
N ASP A 71 -45.32 -6.58 21.44
CA ASP A 71 -44.62 -7.01 22.65
C ASP A 71 -43.93 -8.37 22.46
N GLY A 72 -42.63 -8.43 22.77
CA GLY A 72 -41.83 -9.65 22.69
C GLY A 72 -40.84 -9.74 21.52
N LEU A 73 -40.64 -8.66 20.77
CA LEU A 73 -39.51 -8.52 19.85
C LEU A 73 -38.32 -7.81 20.52
N GLN A 74 -37.11 -8.35 20.35
CA GLN A 74 -35.89 -7.56 20.38
C GLN A 74 -35.65 -6.92 19.01
N THR A 75 -35.21 -5.67 18.95
CA THR A 75 -34.87 -4.96 17.71
C THR A 75 -33.47 -4.37 17.82
N TRP A 76 -32.59 -4.76 16.92
CA TRP A 76 -31.19 -4.32 16.86
C TRP A 76 -30.92 -3.51 15.60
N LEU A 77 -30.08 -2.49 15.70
CA LEU A 77 -29.39 -1.87 14.57
C LEU A 77 -27.96 -2.42 14.51
N LEU A 78 -27.52 -2.84 13.33
CA LEU A 78 -26.19 -3.40 13.09
C LEU A 78 -25.53 -2.64 11.93
N PHE A 79 -24.35 -2.08 12.18
CA PHE A 79 -23.53 -1.41 11.16
C PHE A 79 -22.19 -2.13 11.05
N ASN A 80 -21.80 -2.60 9.87
CA ASN A 80 -20.49 -3.25 9.69
C ASN A 80 -19.32 -2.25 9.64
N GLY A 81 -19.61 -0.95 9.55
CA GLY A 81 -18.62 0.13 9.56
C GLY A 81 -19.30 1.49 9.42
N LEU A 82 -18.87 2.46 10.22
CA LEU A 82 -19.35 3.84 10.24
C LEU A 82 -18.12 4.74 10.20
N ASP A 83 -17.99 5.57 9.18
CA ASP A 83 -16.83 6.41 8.93
C ASP A 83 -17.12 7.87 9.33
N THR A 84 -16.69 8.40 10.46
CA THR A 84 -16.01 7.72 11.60
C THR A 84 -16.63 8.15 12.92
N PHE A 85 -16.65 9.47 13.16
CA PHE A 85 -17.32 10.06 14.31
C PHE A 85 -18.81 10.22 14.03
N THR A 86 -19.67 9.65 14.86
CA THR A 86 -21.13 9.79 14.72
C THR A 86 -21.81 10.21 16.01
N SER A 87 -22.97 10.88 15.87
CA SER A 87 -24.06 10.85 16.85
C SER A 87 -25.28 10.19 16.19
N ILE A 88 -25.81 9.14 16.82
CA ILE A 88 -26.88 8.31 16.28
C ILE A 88 -28.14 8.49 17.12
N ASP A 89 -29.25 8.90 16.49
CA ASP A 89 -30.57 8.94 17.11
C ASP A 89 -31.51 7.93 16.45
N PHE A 90 -32.30 7.24 17.25
CA PHE A 90 -33.40 6.40 16.77
C PHE A 90 -34.71 6.85 17.42
N CYS A 91 -35.75 7.04 16.60
CA CYS A 91 -37.06 7.55 17.02
C CYS A 91 -37.03 8.89 17.78
N GLY A 92 -36.05 9.75 17.45
CA GLY A 92 -35.87 11.05 18.10
C GLY A 92 -35.23 10.97 19.50
N GLN A 93 -34.61 9.84 19.83
CA GLN A 93 -33.82 9.66 21.05
C GLN A 93 -32.38 9.26 20.67
N HIS A 94 -31.40 9.92 21.26
CA HIS A 94 -29.99 9.53 21.11
C HIS A 94 -29.78 8.11 21.64
N ILE A 95 -29.06 7.28 20.89
CA ILE A 95 -28.77 5.88 21.24
C ILE A 95 -27.26 5.58 21.35
N ALA A 96 -26.40 6.26 20.58
CA ALA A 96 -24.98 5.97 20.55
C ALA A 96 -24.17 7.09 19.89
N SER A 97 -22.86 7.12 20.17
CA SER A 97 -21.85 7.79 19.36
C SER A 97 -20.73 6.80 19.00
N THR A 98 -20.13 6.95 17.83
CA THR A 98 -18.98 6.12 17.37
C THR A 98 -17.74 6.96 17.13
N ASN A 99 -16.57 6.31 17.11
CA ASN A 99 -15.26 6.96 16.95
C ASN A 99 -14.21 6.08 16.23
N ASN A 100 -14.66 5.09 15.43
CA ASN A 100 -13.77 4.15 14.75
C ASN A 100 -14.42 3.59 13.46
N GLN A 101 -13.78 3.80 12.31
CA GLN A 101 -14.19 3.33 10.97
C GLN A 101 -14.31 1.81 10.89
N PHE A 102 -13.45 1.11 11.63
CA PHE A 102 -13.06 -0.27 11.41
C PHE A 102 -13.77 -1.28 12.31
N ARG A 103 -14.75 -0.85 13.10
CA ARG A 103 -15.54 -1.69 14.03
C ARG A 103 -16.95 -1.94 13.50
N GLN A 104 -17.45 -3.16 13.69
CA GLN A 104 -18.89 -3.44 13.61
C GLN A 104 -19.58 -3.01 14.91
N TYR A 105 -20.63 -2.20 14.79
CA TYR A 105 -21.43 -1.71 15.91
C TYR A 105 -22.81 -2.37 15.93
N ALA A 106 -23.28 -2.78 17.11
CA ALA A 106 -24.61 -3.35 17.32
C ALA A 106 -25.31 -2.68 18.52
N PHE A 107 -26.50 -2.13 18.30
CA PHE A 107 -27.27 -1.40 19.31
C PHE A 107 -28.66 -2.02 19.49
N ASP A 108 -29.02 -2.39 20.72
CA ASP A 108 -30.40 -2.80 21.05
C ASP A 108 -31.25 -1.53 21.17
N VAL A 109 -32.25 -1.39 20.29
CA VAL A 109 -33.18 -0.26 20.22
C VAL A 109 -34.61 -0.67 20.59
N SER A 110 -34.79 -1.81 21.28
CA SER A 110 -36.11 -2.37 21.61
C SER A 110 -36.98 -1.43 22.45
N ASP A 111 -36.37 -0.63 23.33
CA ASP A 111 -37.09 0.29 24.21
C ASP A 111 -37.56 1.55 23.47
N GLN A 112 -36.71 2.08 22.58
CA GLN A 112 -37.06 3.16 21.66
C GLN A 112 -38.17 2.69 20.71
N MET A 113 -37.99 1.52 20.08
CA MET A 113 -38.94 0.94 19.13
C MET A 113 -40.34 0.73 19.74
N ARG A 114 -40.43 0.25 20.99
CA ARG A 114 -41.71 0.05 21.70
C ARG A 114 -42.49 1.35 21.94
N ASN A 115 -41.80 2.48 22.03
CA ASN A 115 -42.41 3.80 22.27
C ASN A 115 -42.59 4.63 20.99
N CYS A 116 -42.30 4.06 19.81
CA CYS A 116 -42.13 4.80 18.57
C CYS A 116 -43.27 4.55 17.56
N SER A 117 -43.97 5.62 17.18
CA SER A 117 -45.06 5.58 16.20
C SER A 117 -44.63 5.74 14.74
N ASN A 118 -43.38 6.15 14.49
CA ASN A 118 -42.83 6.39 13.15
C ASN A 118 -41.30 6.18 13.20
N PRO A 119 -40.80 4.95 12.98
CA PRO A 119 -39.37 4.64 13.11
C PRO A 119 -38.53 5.49 12.15
N MET A 120 -37.46 6.06 12.71
CA MET A 120 -36.60 7.04 12.07
C MET A 120 -35.20 6.87 12.66
N LEU A 121 -34.19 6.84 11.78
CA LEU A 121 -32.78 6.74 12.14
C LEU A 121 -32.11 8.01 11.61
N ASN A 122 -31.44 8.75 12.50
CA ASN A 122 -30.58 9.89 12.19
C ASN A 122 -29.13 9.50 12.49
N ILE A 123 -28.21 9.88 11.62
CA ILE A 123 -26.76 9.69 11.82
C ILE A 123 -26.08 11.01 11.46
N ASP A 124 -25.64 11.75 12.47
CA ASP A 124 -24.85 12.96 12.30
C ASP A 124 -23.37 12.61 12.27
N PHE A 125 -22.68 12.94 11.18
CA PHE A 125 -21.27 12.66 10.95
C PHE A 125 -20.40 13.89 11.23
N GLY A 126 -19.46 13.71 12.18
CA GLY A 126 -18.50 14.74 12.56
C GLY A 126 -17.37 14.91 11.54
N SER A 127 -16.88 16.15 11.36
CA SER A 127 -15.71 16.42 10.53
C SER A 127 -14.44 15.85 11.18
N ALA A 128 -13.92 14.76 10.63
CA ALA A 128 -12.78 14.04 11.23
C ALA A 128 -11.55 14.94 11.47
N PRO A 129 -11.08 15.79 10.53
CA PRO A 129 -9.93 16.67 10.80
C PRO A 129 -10.19 17.70 11.91
N MET A 130 -11.41 18.25 12.00
CA MET A 130 -11.75 19.19 13.08
C MET A 130 -11.79 18.51 14.45
N ILE A 131 -12.22 17.25 14.51
CA ILE A 131 -12.22 16.46 15.74
C ILE A 131 -10.78 16.02 16.09
N ALA A 132 -9.93 15.75 15.09
CA ALA A 132 -8.49 15.52 15.29
C ALA A 132 -7.83 16.72 15.99
N ASP A 133 -8.02 17.92 15.44
CA ASP A 133 -7.50 19.17 15.99
C ASP A 133 -8.09 19.47 17.37
N GLN A 134 -9.38 19.19 17.60
CA GLN A 134 -9.98 19.35 18.92
C GLN A 134 -9.34 18.41 19.94
N ILE A 135 -9.28 17.11 19.66
CA ILE A 135 -8.66 16.10 20.55
C ILE A 135 -7.21 16.50 20.84
N ALA A 136 -6.39 16.76 19.81
CA ALA A 136 -4.99 17.16 19.98
C ALA A 136 -4.79 18.45 20.82
N SER A 137 -5.83 19.29 20.96
CA SER A 137 -5.80 20.51 21.78
C SER A 137 -6.17 20.30 23.26
N GLU A 138 -6.65 19.12 23.64
CA GLU A 138 -7.13 18.87 25.01
C GLU A 138 -5.99 18.74 26.04
N PRO A 139 -6.13 19.34 27.25
CA PRO A 139 -5.07 19.30 28.26
C PRO A 139 -4.75 17.87 28.76
N GLY A 140 -3.52 17.42 28.48
CA GLY A 140 -3.01 16.13 28.95
C GLY A 140 -3.06 14.99 27.92
N GLN A 141 -3.42 15.29 26.68
CA GLN A 141 -3.28 14.36 25.55
C GLN A 141 -1.83 14.04 25.21
N GLU A 142 -1.65 13.02 24.38
CA GLU A 142 -0.34 12.56 23.93
C GLU A 142 0.37 13.62 23.07
N THR A 143 1.71 13.67 23.15
CA THR A 143 2.54 14.58 22.35
C THR A 143 3.86 13.91 22.00
N TRP A 144 4.36 14.15 20.80
CA TRP A 144 5.57 13.53 20.27
C TRP A 144 6.63 14.58 19.87
N PRO A 145 7.89 14.16 19.62
CA PRO A 145 8.94 15.05 19.13
C PRO A 145 8.64 15.60 17.73
N PHE A 146 8.98 16.87 17.47
CA PHE A 146 8.78 17.48 16.15
C PHE A 146 9.44 16.68 15.02
N GLY A 147 8.62 16.28 14.04
CA GLY A 147 9.07 15.51 12.87
C GLY A 147 9.04 13.99 13.07
N VAL A 148 8.32 13.51 14.08
CA VAL A 148 7.89 12.10 14.19
C VAL A 148 6.58 11.95 13.43
N GLU A 149 5.49 12.60 13.84
CA GLU A 149 4.20 12.45 13.16
C GLU A 149 4.21 13.16 11.79
N ILE A 150 4.30 12.40 10.70
CA ILE A 150 4.38 12.98 9.35
C ILE A 150 3.02 13.53 8.92
N VAL A 151 3.00 14.86 8.71
CA VAL A 151 1.85 15.62 8.23
C VAL A 151 1.89 15.68 6.70
N TYR A 152 1.01 14.92 6.06
CA TYR A 152 0.81 14.97 4.61
C TYR A 152 0.02 16.23 4.20
N GLU A 153 -1.29 16.27 4.45
CA GLU A 153 -2.11 17.49 4.25
C GLU A 153 -2.85 17.92 5.53
N PHE A 154 -3.64 17.04 6.15
CA PHE A 154 -4.24 17.30 7.46
C PHE A 154 -3.33 16.77 8.60
N PRO A 155 -3.16 17.52 9.70
CA PRO A 155 -2.43 17.05 10.88
C PRO A 155 -3.30 16.12 11.75
N ASN A 156 -2.72 15.62 12.85
CA ASN A 156 -3.43 14.97 13.96
C ASN A 156 -4.15 13.64 13.62
N ARG A 157 -3.88 13.05 12.45
CA ARG A 157 -4.44 11.75 11.99
C ARG A 157 -4.25 10.60 12.99
N GLN A 158 -3.18 10.64 13.79
CA GLN A 158 -2.83 9.63 14.78
C GLN A 158 -3.80 9.56 15.97
N PHE A 159 -4.62 10.59 16.21
CA PHE A 159 -5.64 10.57 17.27
C PHE A 159 -6.93 9.82 16.87
N ILE A 160 -7.07 9.39 15.61
CA ILE A 160 -8.32 8.85 15.08
C ILE A 160 -8.14 7.42 14.59
N ARG A 161 -9.14 6.57 14.83
CA ARG A 161 -9.26 5.26 14.17
C ARG A 161 -10.05 5.39 12.87
N LYS A 162 -9.38 6.01 11.90
CA LYS A 162 -9.81 6.25 10.51
C LYS A 162 -8.60 5.99 9.61
N GLU A 163 -8.88 5.56 8.39
CA GLU A 163 -7.97 5.45 7.26
C GLU A 163 -7.02 6.65 7.20
N GLN A 164 -5.71 6.39 7.26
CA GLN A 164 -4.73 7.46 7.45
C GLN A 164 -4.44 8.19 6.13
N SER A 165 -4.48 7.50 4.99
CA SER A 165 -4.37 8.10 3.66
C SER A 165 -5.50 9.07 3.30
N ASP A 166 -6.65 9.01 3.98
CA ASP A 166 -7.74 10.00 3.82
C ASP A 166 -7.35 11.41 4.28
N PHE A 167 -6.31 11.53 5.11
CA PHE A 167 -5.72 12.80 5.55
C PHE A 167 -4.60 13.29 4.58
N GLY A 168 -4.43 12.58 3.45
CA GLY A 168 -3.43 12.78 2.41
C GLY A 168 -2.28 11.78 2.51
N TRP A 169 -1.65 11.45 1.38
CA TRP A 169 -0.39 10.69 1.33
C TRP A 169 0.51 11.20 0.19
N ASP A 170 1.75 10.76 0.08
CA ASP A 170 2.66 11.19 -1.00
C ASP A 170 2.34 10.58 -2.39
N TRP A 171 1.36 9.69 -2.46
CA TRP A 171 0.67 9.24 -3.68
C TRP A 171 -0.83 9.62 -3.71
N GLY A 172 -1.41 10.14 -2.62
CA GLY A 172 -2.87 10.14 -2.39
C GLY A 172 -3.50 11.48 -1.95
N PRO A 173 -4.77 11.75 -2.30
CA PRO A 173 -5.45 13.01 -1.97
C PRO A 173 -6.17 13.02 -0.61
N ALA A 174 -6.06 14.11 0.13
CA ALA A 174 -6.77 14.28 1.40
C ALA A 174 -8.25 14.65 1.24
N PHE A 175 -9.12 13.68 0.95
CA PHE A 175 -10.57 13.91 0.88
C PHE A 175 -11.28 13.87 2.23
N ALA A 176 -10.73 13.20 3.25
CA ALA A 176 -11.33 13.00 4.56
C ALA A 176 -12.87 12.72 4.54
N PRO A 177 -13.34 11.73 3.76
CA PRO A 177 -14.76 11.39 3.65
C PRO A 177 -15.39 10.96 4.99
N ALA A 178 -16.72 10.96 5.00
CA ALA A 178 -17.54 10.44 6.08
C ALA A 178 -18.85 9.83 5.52
N GLY A 179 -19.38 8.81 6.20
CA GLY A 179 -20.64 8.14 5.86
C GLY A 179 -20.76 6.70 6.36
N VAL A 180 -21.81 6.01 5.95
CA VAL A 180 -22.03 4.59 6.25
C VAL A 180 -21.27 3.76 5.21
N TRP A 181 -19.96 3.59 5.41
CA TRP A 181 -19.07 3.04 4.38
C TRP A 181 -19.20 1.53 4.14
N GLN A 182 -19.88 0.80 5.02
CA GLN A 182 -20.13 -0.64 4.94
C GLN A 182 -21.62 -0.98 5.09
N PRO A 183 -22.07 -2.20 4.71
CA PRO A 183 -23.47 -2.61 4.84
C PRO A 183 -24.02 -2.49 6.28
N ALA A 184 -25.30 -2.15 6.37
CA ALA A 184 -25.99 -1.95 7.64
C ALA A 184 -27.41 -2.55 7.61
N TYR A 185 -27.91 -2.97 8.77
CA TYR A 185 -29.10 -3.81 8.91
C TYR A 185 -29.93 -3.42 10.13
N ALA A 186 -31.26 -3.61 10.03
CA ALA A 186 -32.14 -3.69 11.19
C ALA A 186 -32.63 -5.13 11.38
N ILE A 187 -32.49 -5.68 12.59
CA ILE A 187 -32.69 -7.09 12.89
C ILE A 187 -33.72 -7.23 14.02
N GLN A 188 -34.84 -7.93 13.78
CA GLN A 188 -35.83 -8.23 14.81
C GLN A 188 -35.86 -9.73 15.14
N LEU A 189 -35.73 -10.02 16.44
CA LEU A 189 -35.67 -11.36 17.03
C LEU A 189 -36.89 -11.58 17.96
N GLU A 190 -37.63 -12.67 17.77
CA GLU A 190 -38.72 -13.09 18.65
C GLU A 190 -38.18 -13.67 19.96
N THR A 191 -38.59 -13.09 21.08
CA THR A 191 -38.18 -13.49 22.45
C THR A 191 -39.30 -14.16 23.25
N THR A 192 -40.55 -14.14 22.78
CA THR A 192 -41.71 -14.67 23.52
C THR A 192 -42.51 -15.72 22.74
N GLY A 193 -42.82 -16.83 23.41
CA GLY A 193 -43.69 -17.91 22.92
C GLY A 193 -43.05 -19.28 23.10
N ASN A 194 -43.79 -20.36 22.85
CA ASN A 194 -43.28 -21.73 22.88
C ASN A 194 -42.45 -22.07 21.62
N LYS A 195 -41.56 -21.16 21.20
CA LYS A 195 -40.67 -21.31 20.06
C LYS A 195 -39.22 -21.41 20.53
N THR A 196 -38.38 -22.02 19.71
CA THR A 196 -36.91 -21.97 19.84
C THR A 196 -36.43 -20.51 19.81
N PRO A 197 -35.47 -20.09 20.66
CA PRO A 197 -34.90 -18.73 20.61
C PRO A 197 -34.30 -18.42 19.24
N GLN A 198 -34.54 -17.21 18.73
CA GLN A 198 -33.88 -16.71 17.52
C GLN A 198 -32.52 -16.10 17.87
N LEU A 199 -31.50 -16.43 17.09
CA LEU A 199 -30.16 -15.88 17.16
C LEU A 199 -29.73 -15.38 15.78
N TYR A 200 -29.05 -14.24 15.72
CA TYR A 200 -28.43 -13.72 14.50
C TYR A 200 -26.91 -13.73 14.64
N VAL A 201 -26.18 -14.33 13.70
CA VAL A 201 -24.69 -14.33 13.70
C VAL A 201 -24.20 -12.98 13.18
N ARG A 202 -23.42 -12.25 14.00
CA ARG A 202 -22.82 -10.96 13.63
C ARG A 202 -21.36 -11.06 13.19
N ASN A 203 -20.61 -12.02 13.75
CA ASN A 203 -19.25 -12.36 13.35
C ASN A 203 -18.96 -13.84 13.63
N SER A 204 -17.93 -14.41 13.01
CA SER A 204 -17.50 -15.79 13.23
C SER A 204 -16.02 -15.98 12.94
N ASP A 205 -15.30 -16.54 13.90
CA ASP A 205 -13.91 -16.95 13.78
C ASP A 205 -13.84 -18.46 13.52
N VAL A 206 -13.01 -18.88 12.57
CA VAL A 206 -12.78 -20.28 12.21
C VAL A 206 -11.29 -20.47 11.95
N ASP A 207 -10.55 -20.83 12.99
CA ASP A 207 -9.13 -21.15 12.92
C ASP A 207 -8.94 -22.62 12.50
N LEU A 208 -8.19 -22.83 11.42
CA LEU A 208 -7.70 -24.14 10.98
C LEU A 208 -6.18 -24.17 11.12
N SER A 209 -5.71 -24.76 12.22
CA SER A 209 -4.29 -24.90 12.57
C SER A 209 -3.89 -26.37 12.68
N ARG A 210 -2.59 -26.68 12.69
CA ARG A 210 -2.12 -28.03 13.06
C ARG A 210 -2.24 -28.22 14.57
N GLN A 211 -2.58 -29.42 15.04
CA GLN A 211 -2.68 -29.69 16.46
C GLN A 211 -1.34 -29.43 17.18
N GLY A 212 -1.33 -28.47 18.11
CA GLY A 212 -0.13 -28.02 18.82
C GLY A 212 0.69 -26.93 18.11
N GLN A 213 0.17 -26.35 17.02
CA GLN A 213 0.77 -25.18 16.38
C GLN A 213 0.78 -23.98 17.33
N LEU A 214 1.87 -23.20 17.26
CA LEU A 214 2.03 -21.91 17.89
C LEU A 214 2.29 -20.87 16.79
N ASN A 215 1.86 -19.65 17.03
CA ASN A 215 2.08 -18.51 16.14
C ASN A 215 3.59 -18.28 15.91
N ASN A 216 4.00 -17.81 14.73
CA ASN A 216 5.41 -17.53 14.38
C ASN A 216 6.38 -18.73 14.45
N LEU A 217 5.90 -19.97 14.62
CA LEU A 217 6.71 -21.18 14.71
C LEU A 217 6.23 -22.26 13.70
N PRO A 218 7.14 -22.85 12.88
CA PRO A 218 6.77 -23.90 11.93
C PRO A 218 6.08 -25.12 12.58
N PRO A 219 4.86 -25.49 12.17
CA PRO A 219 4.13 -26.59 12.78
C PRO A 219 4.54 -27.97 12.26
N SER A 220 4.30 -29.00 13.08
CA SER A 220 4.41 -30.41 12.68
C SER A 220 3.38 -30.76 11.59
N GLN A 221 3.83 -30.83 10.33
CA GLN A 221 2.94 -31.07 9.18
C GLN A 221 2.24 -32.44 9.18
N SER A 222 2.73 -33.41 9.95
CA SER A 222 2.06 -34.71 10.15
C SER A 222 1.03 -34.71 11.29
N ALA A 223 0.84 -33.59 12.01
CA ALA A 223 -0.16 -33.49 13.06
C ALA A 223 -1.58 -33.43 12.48
N PRO A 224 -2.61 -33.92 13.20
CA PRO A 224 -4.00 -33.69 12.85
C PRO A 224 -4.34 -32.21 12.65
N TRP A 225 -5.38 -31.94 11.87
CA TRP A 225 -5.95 -30.60 11.79
C TRP A 225 -6.76 -30.33 13.06
N PHE A 226 -6.63 -29.11 13.58
CA PHE A 226 -7.37 -28.60 14.72
C PHE A 226 -8.28 -27.49 14.24
N LEU A 227 -9.58 -27.68 14.44
CA LEU A 227 -10.62 -26.70 14.18
C LEU A 227 -10.98 -26.03 15.50
N ASN A 228 -10.81 -24.72 15.57
CA ASN A 228 -11.42 -23.89 16.62
C ASN A 228 -12.44 -22.97 15.94
N ALA A 229 -13.71 -23.07 16.34
CA ALA A 229 -14.79 -22.27 15.77
C ALA A 229 -15.49 -21.47 16.87
N SER A 230 -15.61 -20.16 16.67
CA SER A 230 -16.24 -19.24 17.61
C SER A 230 -17.27 -18.38 16.88
N VAL A 231 -18.48 -18.30 17.40
CA VAL A 231 -19.62 -17.62 16.75
C VAL A 231 -20.16 -16.54 17.67
N ASP A 232 -20.14 -15.29 17.20
CA ASP A 232 -20.69 -14.13 17.88
C ASP A 232 -22.13 -13.86 17.42
N VAL A 233 -23.05 -13.77 18.36
CA VAL A 233 -24.50 -13.67 18.11
C VAL A 233 -25.16 -12.47 18.79
N LEU A 234 -26.27 -12.04 18.20
CA LEU A 234 -27.30 -11.21 18.83
C LEU A 234 -28.47 -12.12 19.28
N GLY A 235 -29.09 -11.77 20.40
CA GLY A 235 -30.09 -12.61 21.09
C GLY A 235 -29.49 -13.45 22.23
N SER A 236 -30.34 -14.20 22.94
CA SER A 236 -29.95 -14.92 24.15
C SER A 236 -29.57 -16.38 23.87
N LEU A 237 -28.28 -16.72 24.01
CA LEU A 237 -27.79 -18.11 23.94
C LEU A 237 -28.45 -19.00 25.02
N PRO A 238 -29.15 -20.09 24.67
CA PRO A 238 -29.78 -20.96 25.65
C PRO A 238 -28.75 -21.86 26.37
N VAL A 239 -28.95 -22.06 27.68
CA VAL A 239 -28.04 -22.83 28.53
C VAL A 239 -27.86 -24.26 28.01
N GLY A 240 -26.61 -24.66 27.80
CA GLY A 240 -26.26 -26.00 27.31
C GLY A 240 -26.39 -26.18 25.79
N ALA A 241 -26.48 -25.09 25.03
CA ALA A 241 -26.29 -25.13 23.57
C ALA A 241 -24.98 -25.83 23.19
N GLN A 242 -24.97 -26.48 22.04
CA GLN A 242 -23.84 -27.23 21.51
C GLN A 242 -23.47 -26.71 20.11
N MET A 243 -22.37 -27.18 19.55
CA MET A 243 -21.97 -26.85 18.18
C MET A 243 -21.63 -28.12 17.40
N ARG A 244 -21.93 -28.11 16.10
CA ARG A 244 -21.51 -29.16 15.15
C ARG A 244 -20.96 -28.54 13.88
N TYR A 245 -20.07 -29.25 13.20
CA TYR A 245 -19.49 -28.84 11.93
C TYR A 245 -19.88 -29.79 10.78
N ALA A 246 -19.89 -29.25 9.57
CA ALA A 246 -19.85 -29.99 8.33
C ALA A 246 -18.85 -29.33 7.37
N VAL A 247 -17.92 -30.10 6.82
CA VAL A 247 -16.99 -29.64 5.78
C VAL A 247 -17.40 -30.26 4.45
N ALA A 248 -17.60 -29.44 3.43
CA ALA A 248 -17.86 -29.87 2.06
C ALA A 248 -16.87 -29.24 1.09
N ASP A 249 -16.45 -30.00 0.08
CA ASP A 249 -15.65 -29.50 -1.04
C ASP A 249 -16.42 -28.38 -1.78
N SER A 250 -15.82 -27.21 -1.97
CA SER A 250 -16.56 -26.02 -2.43
C SER A 250 -16.97 -26.06 -3.91
N GLN A 251 -16.32 -26.90 -4.73
CA GLN A 251 -16.62 -27.03 -6.16
C GLN A 251 -17.68 -28.11 -6.42
N THR A 252 -17.58 -29.25 -5.74
CA THR A 252 -18.47 -30.42 -5.92
C THR A 252 -19.62 -30.46 -4.92
N ASN A 253 -19.57 -29.65 -3.85
CA ASN A 253 -20.47 -29.69 -2.70
C ASN A 253 -20.55 -31.07 -2.00
N LYS A 254 -19.55 -31.94 -2.23
CA LYS A 254 -19.46 -33.24 -1.59
C LYS A 254 -19.01 -33.06 -0.14
N THR A 255 -19.82 -33.51 0.82
CA THR A 255 -19.44 -33.57 2.23
C THR A 255 -18.23 -34.49 2.41
N VAL A 256 -17.18 -33.96 3.05
CA VAL A 256 -15.93 -34.65 3.38
C VAL A 256 -16.02 -35.20 4.80
N SER A 257 -16.50 -34.39 5.75
CA SER A 257 -16.58 -34.75 7.17
C SER A 257 -17.73 -33.99 7.86
N THR A 258 -18.25 -34.59 8.94
CA THR A 258 -19.19 -33.94 9.87
C THR A 258 -18.88 -34.41 11.29
N GLY A 259 -19.24 -33.63 12.31
CA GLY A 259 -19.04 -34.02 13.71
C GLY A 259 -19.54 -32.97 14.70
N MET A 260 -19.55 -33.34 15.98
CA MET A 260 -19.76 -32.38 17.08
C MET A 260 -18.44 -31.68 17.42
N LEU A 261 -18.52 -30.40 17.82
CA LEU A 261 -17.40 -29.75 18.49
C LEU A 261 -17.46 -30.04 20.00
N ASN A 262 -16.30 -30.02 20.63
CA ASN A 262 -16.02 -30.38 22.01
C ASN A 262 -15.44 -29.17 22.75
N ASN A 263 -15.32 -29.27 24.08
CA ASN A 263 -14.84 -28.18 24.94
C ASN A 263 -15.66 -26.88 24.76
N ILE A 264 -16.98 -27.01 24.64
CA ILE A 264 -17.87 -25.88 24.41
C ILE A 264 -17.75 -24.87 25.56
N THR A 265 -17.44 -23.63 25.21
CA THR A 265 -17.40 -22.47 26.12
C THR A 265 -18.38 -21.41 25.63
N MET A 266 -19.02 -20.70 26.57
CA MET A 266 -20.10 -19.76 26.28
C MET A 266 -19.96 -18.49 27.12
N SER A 267 -20.12 -17.34 26.47
CA SER A 267 -20.50 -16.07 27.10
C SER A 267 -22.00 -15.80 26.85
N ASN A 268 -22.48 -14.60 27.17
CA ASN A 268 -23.86 -14.21 26.83
C ASN A 268 -24.10 -14.09 25.31
N SER A 269 -23.05 -13.78 24.53
CA SER A 269 -23.12 -13.40 23.11
C SER A 269 -22.16 -14.17 22.21
N THR A 270 -21.34 -15.08 22.74
CA THR A 270 -20.34 -15.83 21.98
C THR A 270 -20.36 -17.30 22.43
N ILE A 271 -20.31 -18.22 21.47
CA ILE A 271 -20.12 -19.66 21.73
C ILE A 271 -18.93 -20.18 20.94
N THR A 272 -18.04 -20.92 21.60
CA THR A 272 -16.80 -21.45 21.02
C THR A 272 -16.68 -22.94 21.26
N GLY A 273 -16.20 -23.69 20.27
CA GLY A 273 -15.97 -25.12 20.34
C GLY A 273 -14.80 -25.58 19.48
N THR A 274 -14.29 -26.79 19.77
CA THR A 274 -13.07 -27.34 19.14
C THR A 274 -13.27 -28.75 18.59
N ALA A 275 -12.61 -29.09 17.49
CA ALA A 275 -12.60 -30.44 16.92
C ALA A 275 -11.22 -30.82 16.38
N ILE A 276 -10.93 -32.13 16.36
CA ILE A 276 -9.76 -32.69 15.68
C ILE A 276 -10.25 -33.36 14.40
N LEU A 277 -9.64 -33.00 13.28
CA LEU A 277 -9.98 -33.48 11.95
C LEU A 277 -8.83 -34.32 11.38
N ASP A 278 -9.18 -35.37 10.62
CA ASP A 278 -8.19 -36.28 10.04
C ASP A 278 -7.24 -35.58 9.05
N PRO A 279 -5.90 -35.68 9.20
CA PRO A 279 -4.95 -34.95 8.38
C PRO A 279 -4.86 -35.42 6.91
N LEU A 280 -5.49 -36.54 6.55
CA LEU A 280 -5.46 -37.12 5.19
C LEU A 280 -6.78 -36.96 4.42
N SER A 281 -7.84 -36.47 5.06
CA SER A 281 -9.19 -36.34 4.46
C SER A 281 -9.38 -35.09 3.60
N TYR A 282 -8.43 -34.16 3.60
CA TYR A 282 -8.52 -32.88 2.89
C TYR A 282 -7.27 -32.67 2.02
N GLU A 283 -7.47 -32.13 0.83
CA GLU A 283 -6.36 -31.68 0.00
C GLU A 283 -5.90 -30.29 0.46
N LEU A 284 -4.60 -30.03 0.33
CA LEU A 284 -4.00 -28.77 0.77
C LEU A 284 -4.31 -27.63 -0.21
N TRP A 285 -4.52 -26.44 0.34
CA TRP A 285 -4.50 -25.18 -0.43
C TRP A 285 -3.05 -24.71 -0.61
N TRP A 286 -2.76 -24.15 -1.78
CA TRP A 286 -1.46 -23.58 -2.13
C TRP A 286 -1.60 -22.24 -2.86
N PRO A 287 -0.63 -21.31 -2.72
CA PRO A 287 -0.54 -20.12 -3.55
C PRO A 287 -0.33 -20.43 -5.03
N ARG A 288 -0.58 -19.43 -5.88
CA ARG A 288 -0.44 -19.52 -7.34
C ARG A 288 0.98 -19.89 -7.74
N GLY A 289 1.08 -20.84 -8.68
CA GLY A 289 2.35 -21.41 -9.11
C GLY A 289 2.93 -22.48 -8.16
N LEU A 290 2.43 -22.58 -6.92
CA LEU A 290 2.90 -23.57 -5.92
C LEU A 290 1.99 -24.80 -5.79
N GLY A 291 0.77 -24.77 -6.32
CA GLY A 291 -0.16 -25.91 -6.31
C GLY A 291 -1.60 -25.51 -6.65
N SER A 292 -2.56 -26.35 -6.23
CA SER A 292 -4.00 -26.11 -6.38
C SER A 292 -4.58 -25.25 -5.25
N GLN A 293 -5.53 -24.37 -5.60
CA GLN A 293 -6.28 -23.53 -4.68
C GLN A 293 -7.50 -24.31 -4.16
N ASN A 294 -7.24 -25.41 -3.43
CA ASN A 294 -8.29 -26.30 -2.94
C ASN A 294 -9.07 -25.65 -1.78
N LEU A 295 -10.38 -25.46 -1.98
CA LEU A 295 -11.26 -24.72 -1.06
C LEU A 295 -12.44 -25.55 -0.61
N TYR A 296 -12.85 -25.35 0.64
CA TYR A 296 -13.92 -26.06 1.33
C TYR A 296 -14.89 -25.06 1.96
N ASN A 297 -16.18 -25.38 1.91
CA ASN A 297 -17.22 -24.70 2.67
C ASN A 297 -17.35 -25.40 4.02
N ILE A 298 -17.11 -24.68 5.11
CA ILE A 298 -17.28 -25.16 6.48
C ILE A 298 -18.50 -24.50 7.11
N THR A 299 -19.54 -25.31 7.34
CA THR A 299 -20.73 -24.92 8.08
C THR A 299 -20.55 -25.24 9.55
N ILE A 300 -20.77 -24.25 10.41
CA ILE A 300 -20.83 -24.38 11.86
C ILE A 300 -22.26 -24.10 12.31
N ASP A 301 -22.97 -25.13 12.77
CA ASP A 301 -24.30 -24.98 13.38
C ASP A 301 -24.16 -24.86 14.89
N VAL A 302 -24.75 -23.81 15.47
CA VAL A 302 -25.08 -23.74 16.90
C VAL A 302 -26.43 -24.41 17.08
N VAL A 303 -26.50 -25.43 17.94
CA VAL A 303 -27.70 -26.27 18.14
C VAL A 303 -28.17 -26.28 19.60
N ASP A 304 -29.43 -26.68 19.81
CA ASP A 304 -30.00 -26.87 21.15
C ASP A 304 -29.25 -27.93 21.99
N SER A 305 -29.57 -28.00 23.28
CA SER A 305 -28.96 -28.94 24.21
C SER A 305 -29.30 -30.42 23.95
N ALA A 306 -30.18 -30.71 22.97
CA ALA A 306 -30.49 -32.06 22.49
C ALA A 306 -29.77 -32.39 21.17
N GLY A 307 -29.08 -31.43 20.55
CA GLY A 307 -28.45 -31.54 19.23
C GLY A 307 -29.44 -31.56 18.06
N THR A 308 -30.70 -31.13 18.27
CA THR A 308 -31.81 -31.35 17.32
C THR A 308 -32.20 -30.11 16.52
N ALA A 309 -32.48 -28.98 17.17
CA ALA A 309 -32.79 -27.72 16.50
C ALA A 309 -31.53 -26.89 16.26
N ILE A 310 -31.37 -26.35 15.06
CA ILE A 310 -30.39 -25.31 14.74
C ILE A 310 -30.92 -23.98 15.27
N LEU A 311 -30.09 -23.29 16.05
CA LEU A 311 -30.36 -21.97 16.66
C LEU A 311 -29.76 -20.85 15.82
N ALA A 312 -28.53 -21.07 15.36
CA ALA A 312 -27.80 -20.25 14.41
C ALA A 312 -26.94 -21.15 13.52
N SER A 313 -26.60 -20.70 12.32
CA SER A 313 -25.68 -21.39 11.42
C SER A 313 -24.83 -20.36 10.69
N VAL A 314 -23.55 -20.63 10.55
CA VAL A 314 -22.62 -19.83 9.73
C VAL A 314 -21.88 -20.75 8.78
N ASN A 315 -21.67 -20.30 7.55
CA ASN A 315 -20.92 -21.01 6.53
C ASN A 315 -19.82 -20.07 6.03
N LYS A 316 -18.57 -20.46 6.20
CA LYS A 316 -17.40 -19.74 5.67
C LYS A 316 -16.67 -20.64 4.66
N ARG A 317 -16.07 -20.03 3.64
CA ARG A 317 -15.16 -20.72 2.73
C ARG A 317 -13.74 -20.64 3.29
N THR A 318 -12.98 -21.72 3.19
CA THR A 318 -11.64 -21.85 3.77
C THR A 318 -10.79 -22.85 2.98
N GLY A 319 -9.50 -22.98 3.31
CA GLY A 319 -8.57 -23.92 2.70
C GLY A 319 -7.62 -24.50 3.75
N PHE A 320 -7.35 -25.80 3.67
CA PHE A 320 -6.45 -26.48 4.61
C PHE A 320 -5.00 -26.16 4.26
N ARG A 321 -4.41 -25.19 4.96
CA ARG A 321 -3.01 -24.77 4.81
C ARG A 321 -2.40 -24.34 6.14
N THR A 322 -1.08 -24.44 6.24
CA THR A 322 -0.31 -23.69 7.24
C THR A 322 0.55 -22.65 6.54
N ILE A 323 0.64 -21.46 7.13
CA ILE A 323 1.48 -20.36 6.67
C ILE A 323 2.19 -19.78 7.89
N VAL A 324 3.51 -19.61 7.81
CA VAL A 324 4.32 -19.08 8.91
C VAL A 324 5.34 -18.09 8.36
N LEU A 325 5.46 -16.92 8.99
CA LEU A 325 6.64 -16.07 8.85
C LEU A 325 7.71 -16.59 9.82
N ASN A 326 8.70 -17.30 9.30
CA ASN A 326 9.77 -17.87 10.10
C ASN A 326 10.83 -16.79 10.36
N MET A 327 10.93 -16.36 11.62
CA MET A 327 11.97 -15.45 12.10
C MET A 327 12.93 -16.11 13.10
N GLN A 328 13.01 -17.44 13.17
CA GLN A 328 13.91 -18.11 14.11
C GLN A 328 15.38 -17.78 13.81
N VAL A 329 16.26 -17.91 14.82
CA VAL A 329 17.72 -17.80 14.64
C VAL A 329 18.20 -18.80 13.57
N ILE A 330 19.11 -18.38 12.71
CA ILE A 330 19.69 -19.20 11.64
C ILE A 330 20.33 -20.44 12.27
N SER A 331 19.83 -21.62 11.89
CA SER A 331 20.21 -22.90 12.50
C SER A 331 21.58 -23.41 12.04
N ASP A 332 22.22 -24.29 12.82
CA ASP A 332 23.49 -24.95 12.43
C ASP A 332 23.41 -25.62 11.06
N ALA A 333 22.23 -26.15 10.69
CA ALA A 333 21.99 -26.77 9.39
C ALA A 333 21.95 -25.75 8.23
N GLN A 334 21.55 -24.51 8.49
CA GLN A 334 21.56 -23.40 7.54
C GLN A 334 22.96 -22.75 7.45
N LEU A 335 23.65 -22.58 8.60
CA LEU A 335 25.06 -22.17 8.64
C LEU A 335 25.94 -23.15 7.84
N ALA A 336 25.69 -24.45 7.96
CA ALA A 336 26.39 -25.49 7.19
C ALA A 336 26.08 -25.48 5.68
N GLN A 337 25.00 -24.80 5.24
CA GLN A 337 24.70 -24.54 3.83
C GLN A 337 25.35 -23.24 3.31
N GLY A 338 26.04 -22.48 4.18
CA GLY A 338 26.67 -21.20 3.83
C GLY A 338 25.76 -19.98 4.01
N ILE A 339 24.59 -20.14 4.64
CA ILE A 339 23.70 -19.02 4.98
C ILE A 339 24.34 -18.22 6.13
N ALA A 340 24.34 -16.89 6.01
CA ALA A 340 24.90 -15.98 6.99
C ALA A 340 24.15 -16.06 8.34
N PRO A 341 24.84 -15.92 9.48
CA PRO A 341 24.20 -15.93 10.81
C PRO A 341 23.19 -14.80 10.98
N GLY A 342 22.38 -14.86 12.05
CA GLY A 342 21.34 -13.87 12.37
C GLY A 342 19.99 -14.54 12.60
N ASN A 343 18.92 -13.92 12.11
CA ASN A 343 17.58 -14.53 12.06
C ASN A 343 17.20 -14.85 10.60
N ASN A 344 16.31 -15.82 10.44
CA ASN A 344 15.50 -15.98 9.24
C ASN A 344 14.52 -14.80 9.09
N TRP A 345 13.98 -14.62 7.88
CA TRP A 345 12.75 -13.87 7.63
C TRP A 345 12.21 -14.32 6.27
N HIS A 346 11.36 -15.34 6.29
CA HIS A 346 10.76 -15.90 5.08
C HIS A 346 9.43 -16.56 5.38
N PHE A 347 8.61 -16.73 4.35
CA PHE A 347 7.34 -17.44 4.47
C PHE A 347 7.48 -18.94 4.17
N GLU A 348 6.85 -19.76 5.00
CA GLU A 348 6.73 -21.21 4.79
C GLU A 348 5.27 -21.59 4.56
N ILE A 349 4.95 -22.12 3.37
CA ILE A 349 3.64 -22.67 3.06
C ILE A 349 3.68 -24.19 3.21
N ASN A 350 2.84 -24.74 4.09
CA ASN A 350 2.76 -26.18 4.37
C ASN A 350 4.11 -26.85 4.74
N GLY A 351 5.04 -26.08 5.32
CA GLY A 351 6.39 -26.54 5.68
C GLY A 351 7.43 -26.44 4.55
N HIS A 352 7.16 -25.67 3.50
CA HIS A 352 8.09 -25.39 2.41
C HIS A 352 8.39 -23.90 2.30
N GLU A 353 9.67 -23.54 2.32
CA GLU A 353 10.16 -22.23 1.87
C GLU A 353 9.65 -21.95 0.44
N PHE A 354 9.34 -20.69 0.13
CA PHE A 354 9.12 -20.23 -1.25
C PHE A 354 9.58 -18.79 -1.40
N TYR A 355 9.90 -18.40 -2.64
CA TYR A 355 10.20 -17.00 -2.93
C TYR A 355 8.88 -16.22 -3.09
N ALA A 356 8.60 -15.27 -2.21
CA ALA A 356 7.44 -14.39 -2.32
C ALA A 356 7.65 -13.35 -3.44
N LYS A 357 6.65 -13.15 -4.28
CA LYS A 357 6.72 -12.26 -5.46
C LYS A 357 5.45 -11.43 -5.52
N GLY A 358 5.61 -10.12 -5.55
CA GLY A 358 4.51 -9.21 -5.87
C GLY A 358 4.81 -7.77 -5.53
N SER A 359 3.86 -7.14 -4.84
CA SER A 359 3.82 -5.71 -4.60
C SER A 359 2.90 -5.33 -3.44
N ASN A 360 3.00 -4.08 -3.01
CA ASN A 360 2.16 -3.50 -1.96
C ASN A 360 0.84 -2.99 -2.54
N PHE A 361 -0.28 -3.42 -1.97
CA PHE A 361 -1.65 -3.02 -2.31
C PHE A 361 -2.10 -1.89 -1.38
N ILE A 362 -2.60 -0.81 -1.98
CA ILE A 362 -3.15 0.38 -1.29
C ILE A 362 -4.67 0.50 -1.53
N PRO A 363 -5.39 1.47 -0.92
CA PRO A 363 -6.78 1.74 -1.31
C PRO A 363 -6.88 2.05 -2.81
N PRO A 364 -7.65 1.26 -3.60
CA PRO A 364 -7.74 1.42 -5.04
C PRO A 364 -8.69 2.55 -5.45
N ASP A 365 -9.20 3.30 -4.47
CA ASP A 365 -10.11 4.43 -4.58
C ASP A 365 -10.16 5.16 -3.23
N ALA A 366 -10.27 6.49 -3.21
CA ALA A 366 -10.46 7.28 -1.98
C ALA A 366 -11.89 7.22 -1.41
N PHE A 367 -12.79 6.48 -2.06
CA PHE A 367 -14.15 6.24 -1.59
C PHE A 367 -14.50 4.74 -1.70
N TRP A 368 -14.18 3.97 -0.66
CA TRP A 368 -14.44 2.53 -0.60
C TRP A 368 -15.84 2.06 -1.06
N PRO A 369 -16.97 2.77 -0.84
CA PRO A 369 -18.28 2.34 -1.30
C PRO A 369 -18.43 2.17 -2.83
N ARG A 370 -17.56 2.80 -3.66
CA ARG A 370 -17.53 2.58 -5.12
C ARG A 370 -16.50 1.55 -5.58
N VAL A 371 -15.75 0.92 -4.68
CA VAL A 371 -14.80 -0.18 -5.00
C VAL A 371 -15.58 -1.46 -5.30
N SER A 372 -15.91 -1.67 -6.57
CA SER A 372 -16.67 -2.84 -7.01
C SER A 372 -15.85 -4.14 -7.02
N GLN A 373 -16.53 -5.27 -6.77
CA GLN A 373 -15.95 -6.61 -6.94
C GLN A 373 -15.39 -6.83 -8.36
N THR A 374 -15.95 -6.18 -9.38
CA THR A 374 -15.44 -6.24 -10.76
C THR A 374 -14.11 -5.51 -10.92
N LYS A 375 -13.94 -4.30 -10.36
CA LYS A 375 -12.63 -3.60 -10.36
C LYS A 375 -11.57 -4.45 -9.66
N MET A 376 -11.94 -5.05 -8.52
CA MET A 376 -11.04 -5.90 -7.75
C MET A 376 -10.67 -7.21 -8.46
N GLN A 377 -11.61 -7.89 -9.12
CA GLN A 377 -11.27 -9.06 -9.93
C GLN A 377 -10.32 -8.67 -11.08
N GLN A 378 -10.58 -7.58 -11.80
CA GLN A 378 -9.69 -7.12 -12.90
C GLN A 378 -8.29 -6.72 -12.43
N LEU A 379 -8.15 -6.33 -11.16
CA LEU A 379 -6.88 -6.06 -10.49
C LEU A 379 -6.17 -7.37 -10.09
N PHE A 380 -6.86 -8.33 -9.48
CA PHE A 380 -6.30 -9.65 -9.16
C PHE A 380 -5.97 -10.49 -10.41
N ASP A 381 -6.77 -10.40 -11.48
CA ASP A 381 -6.44 -10.90 -12.83
C ASP A 381 -5.11 -10.32 -13.31
N SER A 382 -4.80 -9.07 -12.95
CA SER A 382 -3.57 -8.38 -13.33
C SER A 382 -2.37 -8.82 -12.50
N VAL A 383 -2.55 -8.99 -11.18
CA VAL A 383 -1.57 -9.53 -10.23
C VAL A 383 -1.16 -10.97 -10.62
N THR A 384 -2.14 -11.83 -10.86
CA THR A 384 -1.90 -13.23 -11.24
C THR A 384 -1.30 -13.38 -12.63
N ALA A 385 -1.70 -12.54 -13.59
CA ALA A 385 -1.07 -12.47 -14.91
C ALA A 385 0.39 -11.99 -14.86
N ALA A 386 0.80 -11.30 -13.79
CA ALA A 386 2.17 -10.84 -13.57
C ALA A 386 3.04 -11.80 -12.72
N ASN A 387 2.66 -13.08 -12.64
CA ASN A 387 3.39 -14.13 -11.90
C ASN A 387 3.56 -13.85 -10.39
N GLN A 388 2.79 -12.92 -9.84
CA GLN A 388 2.79 -12.61 -8.41
C GLN A 388 2.06 -13.71 -7.61
N ASN A 389 2.50 -13.96 -6.38
CA ASN A 389 1.93 -14.94 -5.45
C ASN A 389 1.62 -14.35 -4.06
N MET A 390 1.99 -13.11 -3.80
CA MET A 390 1.75 -12.40 -2.55
C MET A 390 1.53 -10.90 -2.79
N LEU A 391 0.59 -10.31 -2.06
CA LEU A 391 0.47 -8.87 -1.86
C LEU A 391 0.64 -8.54 -0.38
N ARG A 392 1.16 -7.36 -0.09
CA ARG A 392 1.05 -6.72 1.23
C ARG A 392 -0.07 -5.69 1.19
N VAL A 393 -1.12 -5.90 1.97
CA VAL A 393 -2.21 -4.96 2.19
C VAL A 393 -1.70 -3.92 3.18
N TRP A 394 -1.18 -2.82 2.64
CA TRP A 394 -0.40 -1.81 3.36
C TRP A 394 -1.23 -1.06 4.41
N ALA A 395 -0.65 -0.81 5.58
CA ALA A 395 -1.22 0.11 6.57
C ALA A 395 -0.71 1.56 6.38
N SER A 396 -1.53 2.60 6.35
CA SER A 396 -2.94 2.60 6.73
C SER A 396 -3.88 3.20 5.69
N GLY A 397 -4.42 2.29 4.88
CA GLY A 397 -5.66 2.43 4.14
C GLY A 397 -6.85 2.01 5.01
N ALA A 398 -7.52 0.92 4.63
CA ALA A 398 -8.57 0.30 5.44
C ALA A 398 -8.60 -1.23 5.31
N TYR A 399 -8.93 -1.92 6.41
CA TYR A 399 -9.05 -3.38 6.44
C TYR A 399 -9.97 -3.88 5.33
N THR A 400 -9.40 -4.59 4.36
CA THR A 400 -10.12 -4.96 3.13
C THR A 400 -11.39 -5.79 3.42
N PRO A 401 -12.50 -5.54 2.71
CA PRO A 401 -13.74 -6.33 2.87
C PRO A 401 -13.56 -7.80 2.51
N ASP A 402 -14.39 -8.68 3.11
CA ASP A 402 -14.35 -10.15 2.91
C ASP A 402 -14.29 -10.55 1.42
N PHE A 403 -14.94 -9.80 0.52
CA PHE A 403 -14.96 -10.13 -0.92
C PHE A 403 -13.57 -10.03 -1.59
N ILE A 404 -12.62 -9.28 -1.03
CA ILE A 404 -11.25 -9.15 -1.57
C ILE A 404 -10.41 -10.37 -1.15
N TYR A 405 -10.49 -10.77 0.11
CA TYR A 405 -9.90 -12.04 0.58
C TYR A 405 -10.52 -13.25 -0.14
N ASP A 406 -11.83 -13.22 -0.41
CA ASP A 406 -12.52 -14.24 -1.21
C ASP A 406 -11.97 -14.35 -2.64
N ILE A 407 -11.54 -13.25 -3.27
CA ILE A 407 -10.84 -13.29 -4.57
C ILE A 407 -9.44 -13.88 -4.38
N ALA A 408 -8.68 -13.39 -3.39
CA ALA A 408 -7.32 -13.87 -3.10
C ALA A 408 -7.24 -15.38 -2.81
N ASP A 409 -8.22 -15.92 -2.07
CA ASP A 409 -8.39 -17.35 -1.77
C ASP A 409 -8.54 -18.21 -3.04
N GLN A 410 -9.34 -17.72 -3.99
CA GLN A 410 -9.63 -18.40 -5.26
C GLN A 410 -8.45 -18.27 -6.23
N GLU A 411 -7.83 -17.09 -6.26
CA GLU A 411 -6.72 -16.79 -7.15
C GLU A 411 -5.38 -17.34 -6.66
N GLY A 412 -5.26 -17.75 -5.39
CA GLY A 412 -4.03 -18.25 -4.81
C GLY A 412 -3.03 -17.15 -4.47
N VAL A 413 -3.51 -15.94 -4.16
CA VAL A 413 -2.66 -14.81 -3.77
C VAL A 413 -2.61 -14.76 -2.24
N LEU A 414 -1.41 -14.79 -1.66
CA LEU A 414 -1.24 -14.56 -0.22
C LEU A 414 -1.41 -13.07 0.10
N LEU A 415 -2.02 -12.77 1.24
CA LEU A 415 -2.20 -11.42 1.77
C LEU A 415 -1.45 -11.31 3.09
N TRP A 416 -0.31 -10.62 3.07
CA TRP A 416 0.26 -10.01 4.28
C TRP A 416 -0.70 -8.87 4.63
N SER A 417 -1.35 -8.95 5.79
CA SER A 417 -2.31 -7.94 6.25
C SER A 417 -1.73 -7.16 7.43
N GLU A 418 -2.13 -5.90 7.57
CA GLU A 418 -1.59 -5.00 8.59
C GLU A 418 -2.74 -4.38 9.41
N PHE A 419 -2.48 -4.07 10.68
CA PHE A 419 -3.37 -3.22 11.47
C PHE A 419 -3.18 -1.76 11.08
N GLU A 420 -4.26 -0.97 11.16
CA GLU A 420 -4.37 0.37 10.53
C GLU A 420 -3.60 1.47 11.28
N PHE A 421 -2.28 1.35 11.29
CA PHE A 421 -1.30 2.25 11.89
C PHE A 421 -0.13 2.38 10.92
N GLY A 422 0.42 3.57 10.71
CA GLY A 422 1.56 3.72 9.80
C GLY A 422 2.17 5.11 9.83
N ASP A 423 3.51 5.16 9.79
CA ASP A 423 4.27 6.40 9.66
C ASP A 423 3.86 7.49 10.70
N ALA A 424 3.52 7.03 11.90
CA ALA A 424 3.17 7.84 13.05
C ALA A 424 3.29 6.99 14.32
N LEU A 425 3.61 7.63 15.45
CA LEU A 425 3.31 7.10 16.78
C LEU A 425 1.90 7.50 17.24
N TYR A 426 1.27 6.62 18.03
CA TYR A 426 -0.16 6.69 18.36
C TYR A 426 -0.41 6.80 19.87
N PRO A 427 -1.55 7.39 20.31
CA PRO A 427 -1.88 7.53 21.73
C PRO A 427 -1.96 6.18 22.46
N VAL A 428 -1.54 6.15 23.73
CA VAL A 428 -1.66 4.95 24.57
C VAL A 428 -2.43 5.18 25.87
N ASN A 429 -3.34 6.14 25.87
CA ASN A 429 -4.39 6.22 26.88
C ASN A 429 -5.35 5.01 26.79
N GLN A 430 -6.06 4.69 27.86
CA GLN A 430 -6.83 3.43 27.92
C GLN A 430 -8.03 3.42 26.96
N GLU A 431 -8.69 4.57 26.74
CA GLU A 431 -9.86 4.65 25.84
C GLU A 431 -9.47 4.39 24.39
N PHE A 432 -8.32 4.91 23.94
CA PHE A 432 -7.77 4.61 22.62
C PHE A 432 -7.38 3.12 22.51
N LEU A 433 -6.72 2.56 23.52
CA LEU A 433 -6.30 1.15 23.53
C LEU A 433 -7.49 0.18 23.53
N ASP A 434 -8.54 0.45 24.31
CA ASP A 434 -9.76 -0.37 24.35
C ASP A 434 -10.49 -0.33 22.99
N ASN A 435 -10.55 0.86 22.35
CA ASN A 435 -11.11 1.03 21.01
C ASN A 435 -10.33 0.25 19.94
N VAL A 436 -8.99 0.24 20.03
CA VAL A 436 -8.11 -0.54 19.16
C VAL A 436 -8.22 -2.05 19.40
N VAL A 437 -8.38 -2.50 20.65
CA VAL A 437 -8.57 -3.92 20.96
C VAL A 437 -9.87 -4.45 20.36
N ASP A 438 -10.96 -3.70 20.42
CA ASP A 438 -12.24 -4.10 19.80
C ASP A 438 -12.16 -4.11 18.26
N GLU A 439 -11.46 -3.15 17.66
CA GLU A 439 -11.17 -3.10 16.21
C GLU A 439 -10.36 -4.31 15.74
N ALA A 440 -9.24 -4.58 16.40
CA ALA A 440 -8.38 -5.69 16.06
C ALA A 440 -9.10 -7.03 16.30
N THR A 441 -9.87 -7.13 17.39
CA THR A 441 -10.66 -8.34 17.71
C THR A 441 -11.73 -8.58 16.65
N TYR A 442 -12.43 -7.55 16.18
CA TYR A 442 -13.39 -7.69 15.09
C TYR A 442 -12.71 -8.19 13.80
N ASN A 443 -11.64 -7.52 13.36
CA ASN A 443 -11.02 -7.79 12.06
C ASN A 443 -10.23 -9.11 12.04
N VAL A 444 -9.43 -9.43 13.07
CA VAL A 444 -8.74 -10.74 13.17
C VAL A 444 -9.76 -11.88 13.04
N ARG A 445 -10.83 -11.84 13.85
CA ARG A 445 -11.89 -12.86 13.82
C ARG A 445 -12.60 -12.95 12.47
N ARG A 446 -12.89 -11.80 11.85
CA ARG A 446 -13.62 -11.69 10.57
C ARG A 446 -12.91 -12.47 9.45
N VAL A 447 -11.59 -12.33 9.33
CA VAL A 447 -10.82 -12.85 8.18
C VAL A 447 -9.94 -14.08 8.45
N ASN A 448 -9.82 -14.55 9.70
CA ASN A 448 -8.95 -15.69 10.08
C ASN A 448 -9.19 -16.98 9.25
N HIS A 449 -10.41 -17.17 8.73
CA HIS A 449 -10.78 -18.35 7.95
C HIS A 449 -10.25 -18.36 6.50
N HIS A 450 -9.77 -17.22 5.98
CA HIS A 450 -9.30 -17.09 4.60
C HIS A 450 -7.89 -17.70 4.45
N PRO A 451 -7.67 -18.76 3.64
CA PRO A 451 -6.34 -19.33 3.43
C PRO A 451 -5.34 -18.35 2.79
N SER A 452 -5.81 -17.32 2.09
CA SER A 452 -4.97 -16.22 1.57
C SER A 452 -4.27 -15.42 2.66
N LEU A 453 -4.89 -15.19 3.83
CA LEU A 453 -4.28 -14.46 4.94
C LEU A 453 -2.97 -15.14 5.37
N ALA A 454 -1.86 -14.39 5.37
CA ALA A 454 -0.51 -14.91 5.56
C ALA A 454 0.16 -14.42 6.86
N LEU A 455 -0.13 -13.18 7.26
CA LEU A 455 0.53 -12.45 8.35
C LEU A 455 -0.41 -11.37 8.88
N TRP A 456 -0.27 -11.04 10.17
CA TRP A 456 -0.69 -9.75 10.72
C TRP A 456 0.54 -8.93 11.10
N ALA A 457 0.72 -7.74 10.55
CA ALA A 457 1.70 -6.76 11.04
C ALA A 457 1.03 -5.68 11.91
N GLY A 458 1.78 -5.12 12.86
CA GLY A 458 1.31 -4.07 13.77
C GLY A 458 1.01 -2.74 13.08
N GLY A 459 1.72 -2.43 12.00
CA GLY A 459 1.58 -1.20 11.22
C GLY A 459 2.86 -0.84 10.47
N ASN A 460 2.79 0.15 9.59
CA ASN A 460 3.85 0.52 8.66
C ASN A 460 4.99 1.35 9.30
N GLU A 461 6.24 0.93 9.03
CA GLU A 461 7.50 1.63 9.32
C GLU A 461 7.74 2.05 10.78
N LEU A 462 7.13 1.33 11.73
CA LEU A 462 7.11 1.73 13.14
C LEU A 462 8.46 1.52 13.86
N GLU A 463 9.14 0.38 13.63
CA GLU A 463 10.49 0.13 14.18
C GLU A 463 11.58 0.81 13.34
N SER A 464 11.47 0.74 12.00
CA SER A 464 12.47 1.24 11.06
C SER A 464 12.55 2.76 11.06
N LEU A 465 11.42 3.44 10.82
CA LEU A 465 11.35 4.89 10.68
C LEU A 465 10.99 5.57 12.00
N GLU A 466 9.85 5.25 12.61
CA GLU A 466 9.26 6.13 13.64
C GLU A 466 9.99 6.11 14.99
N LEU A 467 10.33 4.93 15.51
CA LEU A 467 11.20 4.84 16.69
C LEU A 467 12.60 5.43 16.40
N GLN A 468 13.07 5.41 15.16
CA GLN A 468 14.35 6.00 14.76
C GLN A 468 14.25 7.54 14.60
N ASN A 469 13.11 8.08 14.18
CA ASN A 469 12.79 9.51 14.19
C ASN A 469 12.80 10.07 15.62
N VAL A 470 12.17 9.37 16.58
CA VAL A 470 12.28 9.71 18.02
C VAL A 470 13.73 9.69 18.49
N LYS A 471 14.48 8.63 18.18
CA LYS A 471 15.89 8.46 18.58
C LYS A 471 16.80 9.55 18.01
N ASN A 472 16.48 10.09 16.84
CA ASN A 472 17.21 11.19 16.19
C ASN A 472 16.82 12.58 16.74
N SER A 473 15.53 12.82 17.00
CA SER A 473 14.98 14.12 17.38
C SER A 473 14.98 14.37 18.91
N ALA A 474 14.70 13.33 19.70
CA ALA A 474 14.58 13.37 21.15
C ALA A 474 15.13 12.09 21.82
N PRO A 475 16.45 11.80 21.72
CA PRO A 475 17.06 10.59 22.28
C PRO A 475 16.80 10.40 23.78
N ASP A 476 16.74 11.48 24.56
CA ASP A 476 16.43 11.46 26.00
C ASP A 476 14.98 10.99 26.31
N GLN A 477 14.12 10.86 25.30
CA GLN A 477 12.74 10.38 25.39
C GLN A 477 12.53 9.02 24.70
N TYR A 478 13.56 8.44 24.06
CA TYR A 478 13.42 7.21 23.26
C TYR A 478 12.81 6.04 24.05
N ASP A 479 13.27 5.79 25.29
CA ASP A 479 12.74 4.70 26.11
C ASP A 479 11.26 4.86 26.47
N ARG A 480 10.76 6.11 26.54
CA ARG A 480 9.33 6.39 26.73
C ARG A 480 8.55 5.88 25.52
N TYR A 481 8.82 6.44 24.34
CA TYR A 481 8.07 6.13 23.13
C TYR A 481 8.25 4.68 22.67
N ARG A 482 9.41 4.05 22.95
CA ARG A 482 9.60 2.60 22.78
C ARG A 482 8.68 1.79 23.71
N THR A 483 8.55 2.15 24.99
CA THR A 483 7.61 1.46 25.89
C THR A 483 6.14 1.75 25.56
N GLU A 484 5.82 2.92 24.98
CA GLU A 484 4.48 3.22 24.48
C GLU A 484 4.16 2.41 23.20
N TYR A 485 5.12 2.28 22.28
CA TYR A 485 5.07 1.34 21.15
C TYR A 485 4.89 -0.12 21.62
N GLU A 486 5.73 -0.62 22.52
CA GLU A 486 5.59 -1.95 23.15
C GLU A 486 4.19 -2.11 23.78
N LYS A 487 3.66 -1.06 24.42
CA LYS A 487 2.32 -1.08 25.01
C LYS A 487 1.21 -1.26 23.97
N LEU A 488 1.26 -0.60 22.82
CA LEU A 488 0.25 -0.76 21.77
C LEU A 488 0.39 -2.09 21.02
N PHE A 489 1.54 -2.31 20.39
CA PHE A 489 1.71 -3.40 19.42
C PHE A 489 1.98 -4.76 20.09
N LEU A 490 2.81 -4.81 21.15
CA LEU A 490 3.08 -6.07 21.86
C LEU A 490 2.11 -6.35 23.02
N ASN A 491 1.69 -5.34 23.80
CA ASN A 491 0.87 -5.60 24.99
C ASN A 491 -0.65 -5.62 24.73
N HIS A 492 -1.13 -5.14 23.57
CA HIS A 492 -2.56 -5.20 23.20
C HIS A 492 -2.80 -5.96 21.88
N LEU A 493 -2.14 -5.58 20.77
CA LEU A 493 -2.42 -6.20 19.45
C LEU A 493 -1.94 -7.66 19.34
N LEU A 494 -0.72 -7.99 19.78
CA LEU A 494 -0.24 -9.38 19.77
C LEU A 494 -1.16 -10.34 20.56
N PRO A 495 -1.60 -10.05 21.80
CA PRO A 495 -2.61 -10.84 22.51
C PRO A 495 -3.93 -11.03 21.75
N VAL A 496 -4.39 -10.05 20.97
CA VAL A 496 -5.60 -10.19 20.15
C VAL A 496 -5.39 -11.21 19.02
N VAL A 497 -4.25 -11.16 18.32
CA VAL A 497 -3.92 -12.15 17.28
C VAL A 497 -3.74 -13.54 17.88
N TYR A 498 -2.91 -13.67 18.91
CA TYR A 498 -2.59 -14.96 19.56
C TYR A 498 -3.76 -15.53 20.39
N GLY A 499 -4.77 -14.71 20.72
CA GLY A 499 -5.97 -15.12 21.44
C GLY A 499 -7.06 -15.70 20.53
N ASN A 500 -7.13 -15.25 19.27
CA ASN A 500 -8.14 -15.69 18.30
C ASN A 500 -7.58 -16.73 17.31
N SER A 501 -6.35 -16.55 16.82
CA SER A 501 -5.71 -17.42 15.83
C SER A 501 -4.54 -18.23 16.38
N ARG A 502 -4.40 -19.48 15.94
CA ARG A 502 -3.15 -20.26 16.03
C ARG A 502 -2.51 -20.52 14.67
N SER A 503 -3.25 -20.30 13.58
CA SER A 503 -2.75 -20.53 12.23
C SER A 503 -1.91 -19.38 11.66
N ILE A 504 -2.08 -18.14 12.15
CA ILE A 504 -1.44 -16.92 11.61
C ILE A 504 -0.27 -16.44 12.49
N SER A 505 0.75 -15.85 11.86
CA SER A 505 1.92 -15.22 12.52
C SER A 505 1.70 -13.72 12.77
N TYR A 506 2.49 -13.12 13.68
CA TYR A 506 2.45 -11.68 13.98
C TYR A 506 3.83 -11.01 13.93
N ILE A 507 3.90 -9.74 13.53
CA ILE A 507 5.06 -8.82 13.75
C ILE A 507 4.54 -7.46 14.22
N PRO A 508 5.26 -6.71 15.10
CA PRO A 508 4.76 -5.45 15.65
C PRO A 508 5.05 -4.20 14.79
N SER A 509 5.77 -4.36 13.68
CA SER A 509 6.07 -3.36 12.66
C SER A 509 6.11 -4.10 11.30
N SER A 510 5.81 -3.43 10.19
CA SER A 510 5.97 -3.99 8.84
C SER A 510 7.41 -4.47 8.63
N THR A 511 8.34 -3.58 8.92
CA THR A 511 9.78 -3.73 8.79
C THR A 511 10.40 -3.79 10.17
N THR A 512 11.11 -4.86 10.51
CA THR A 512 11.73 -5.05 11.84
C THR A 512 12.86 -6.08 11.80
N ASN A 513 13.77 -6.00 12.77
CA ASN A 513 14.85 -6.98 12.95
C ASN A 513 14.38 -8.32 13.55
N GLY A 514 13.08 -8.46 13.83
CA GLY A 514 12.46 -9.64 14.43
C GLY A 514 12.81 -9.82 15.91
N TYR A 515 12.58 -11.02 16.46
CA TYR A 515 12.75 -11.28 17.89
C TYR A 515 14.13 -11.82 18.30
N LEU A 516 14.46 -11.62 19.58
CA LEU A 516 15.49 -12.34 20.34
C LEU A 516 14.98 -13.67 20.87
N GLU A 517 13.75 -13.69 21.41
CA GLU A 517 13.14 -14.86 22.06
C GLU A 517 11.62 -14.88 21.81
N LEU A 518 11.06 -16.08 21.56
CA LEU A 518 9.63 -16.38 21.68
C LEU A 518 9.42 -17.32 22.86
N ASN A 519 8.80 -16.82 23.94
CA ASN A 519 8.56 -17.55 25.17
C ASN A 519 7.08 -17.56 25.54
N PHE A 520 6.37 -18.57 25.04
CA PHE A 520 4.93 -18.78 25.29
C PHE A 520 4.56 -19.11 26.76
N SER A 521 5.52 -19.06 27.69
CA SER A 521 5.25 -19.08 29.15
C SER A 521 5.13 -17.68 29.76
N LEU A 522 5.49 -16.63 29.02
CA LEU A 522 5.33 -15.23 29.44
C LEU A 522 3.95 -14.69 29.01
N PRO A 523 3.39 -13.67 29.71
CA PRO A 523 2.13 -13.03 29.31
C PRO A 523 2.21 -12.41 27.90
N ILE A 524 3.37 -11.85 27.56
CA ILE A 524 3.72 -11.32 26.24
C ILE A 524 4.87 -12.19 25.73
N PRO A 525 4.65 -13.10 24.78
CA PRO A 525 5.66 -14.09 24.39
C PRO A 525 6.87 -13.54 23.63
N MET A 526 6.77 -12.34 23.05
CA MET A 526 7.73 -11.82 22.07
C MET A 526 8.66 -10.78 22.70
N ILE A 527 9.97 -11.00 22.58
CA ILE A 527 11.02 -10.07 23.01
C ILE A 527 11.77 -9.60 21.77
N GLU A 528 11.51 -8.37 21.33
CA GLU A 528 12.05 -7.83 20.07
C GLU A 528 13.54 -7.55 20.10
N ARG A 529 14.19 -7.70 18.94
CA ARG A 529 15.62 -7.50 18.76
C ARG A 529 16.00 -6.04 18.71
N TYR A 530 15.19 -5.20 18.06
CA TYR A 530 15.57 -3.83 17.72
C TYR A 530 17.00 -3.79 17.14
N ASN A 531 17.85 -2.91 17.69
CA ASN A 531 19.25 -2.75 17.31
C ASN A 531 20.22 -3.76 17.99
N ASN A 532 19.75 -4.83 18.64
CA ASN A 532 20.60 -5.86 19.24
C ASN A 532 21.13 -6.86 18.18
N LYS A 533 21.98 -6.35 17.29
CA LYS A 533 22.54 -7.06 16.13
C LYS A 533 23.99 -7.49 16.37
N THR A 534 24.40 -8.60 15.75
CA THR A 534 25.80 -9.03 15.70
C THR A 534 26.44 -8.61 14.36
N PRO A 535 27.60 -7.91 14.34
CA PRO A 535 28.24 -7.51 13.09
C PRO A 535 28.56 -8.71 12.18
N GLY A 536 28.12 -8.64 10.91
CA GLY A 536 28.30 -9.71 9.92
C GLY A 536 27.23 -10.81 9.97
N SER A 537 26.22 -10.67 10.84
CA SER A 537 24.93 -11.36 10.68
C SER A 537 23.98 -10.54 9.80
N VAL A 538 22.90 -11.17 9.34
CA VAL A 538 21.80 -10.55 8.56
C VAL A 538 20.46 -10.84 9.25
N TYR A 539 19.64 -9.80 9.43
CA TYR A 539 18.36 -9.82 10.16
C TYR A 539 17.24 -9.11 9.39
N GLY A 540 15.98 -9.40 9.76
CA GLY A 540 14.80 -8.71 9.23
C GLY A 540 14.57 -8.91 7.74
N ASP A 541 13.74 -8.03 7.17
CA ASP A 541 13.54 -7.88 5.73
C ASP A 541 14.85 -7.38 5.08
N THR A 542 15.09 -6.06 5.05
CA THR A 542 16.16 -5.45 4.24
C THR A 542 17.19 -4.70 5.10
N GLU A 543 18.34 -5.31 5.36
CA GLU A 543 19.35 -4.74 6.27
C GLU A 543 20.39 -3.83 5.57
N GLU A 544 20.48 -2.58 6.01
CA GLU A 544 21.56 -1.65 5.65
C GLU A 544 22.90 -2.04 6.32
N THR A 545 23.65 -2.97 5.73
CA THR A 545 24.97 -3.40 6.22
C THR A 545 26.17 -2.66 5.61
N ARG A 546 26.08 -1.34 5.33
CA ARG A 546 27.26 -0.53 4.89
C ARG A 546 27.46 0.81 5.59
N GLN A 547 28.48 0.82 6.45
CA GLN A 547 28.95 1.87 7.34
C GLN A 547 29.56 3.13 6.64
N SER A 548 29.07 3.59 5.48
CA SER A 548 29.85 4.54 4.66
C SER A 548 29.12 5.56 3.76
N VAL A 549 27.86 5.90 4.03
CA VAL A 549 27.25 7.16 3.54
C VAL A 549 26.78 7.96 4.76
N ARG A 550 26.92 9.29 4.73
CA ARG A 550 26.21 10.17 5.66
C ARG A 550 25.02 10.73 4.89
N GLU A 551 23.90 10.97 5.56
CA GLU A 551 22.62 11.45 4.97
C GLU A 551 21.76 10.35 4.31
N ALA A 552 22.21 9.09 4.36
CA ALA A 552 21.35 7.91 4.45
C ALA A 552 21.69 7.20 5.77
N GLU A 553 20.72 7.05 6.67
CA GLU A 553 20.89 6.36 7.96
C GLU A 553 19.58 5.62 8.33
N PHE A 554 19.55 4.31 8.09
CA PHE A 554 18.67 3.35 8.78
C PHE A 554 17.14 3.42 8.51
N SER A 555 16.70 3.40 7.25
CA SER A 555 15.46 2.64 6.96
C SER A 555 15.80 1.18 6.63
N LEU A 556 14.86 0.27 6.88
CA LEU A 556 14.91 -1.12 6.41
C LEU A 556 14.16 -1.27 5.07
N ASP A 557 13.61 -0.17 4.55
CA ASP A 557 12.82 -0.03 3.33
C ASP A 557 13.63 0.82 2.32
N TYR A 558 13.71 0.43 1.03
CA TYR A 558 14.73 1.01 0.13
C TYR A 558 14.18 2.02 -0.89
N TYR A 559 14.37 3.30 -0.57
CA TYR A 559 14.06 4.43 -1.45
C TYR A 559 15.30 5.29 -1.68
N ASN A 560 15.86 5.23 -2.89
CA ASN A 560 17.06 5.98 -3.25
C ASN A 560 16.86 6.76 -4.56
N TYR A 561 16.43 8.01 -4.43
CA TYR A 561 16.10 8.87 -5.56
C TYR A 561 17.33 9.49 -6.26
N ASP A 562 18.57 9.22 -5.81
CA ASP A 562 19.75 9.57 -6.61
C ASP A 562 19.90 8.60 -7.79
N SER A 563 19.29 9.01 -8.91
CA SER A 563 19.45 8.39 -10.21
C SER A 563 20.91 8.14 -10.64
N SER A 564 21.93 8.78 -10.03
CA SER A 564 23.35 8.46 -10.32
C SER A 564 23.75 7.03 -9.90
N VAL A 565 23.09 6.45 -8.88
CA VAL A 565 23.37 5.10 -8.37
C VAL A 565 22.27 4.08 -8.67
N ALA A 566 21.19 4.47 -9.36
CA ALA A 566 20.02 3.64 -9.71
C ALA A 566 20.34 2.21 -10.18
N PHE A 567 21.36 2.03 -11.04
CA PHE A 567 21.76 0.71 -11.58
C PHE A 567 23.04 0.14 -10.94
N ASN A 568 23.54 0.77 -9.89
CA ASN A 568 24.70 0.29 -9.14
C ASN A 568 24.23 -0.70 -8.05
N TYR A 569 24.05 -1.96 -8.42
CA TYR A 569 23.62 -3.02 -7.49
C TYR A 569 24.57 -3.26 -6.30
N SER A 570 25.76 -2.65 -6.28
CA SER A 570 26.61 -2.67 -5.09
C SER A 570 26.12 -1.71 -3.99
N GLY A 571 25.18 -0.81 -4.28
CA GLY A 571 24.53 0.09 -3.32
C GLY A 571 23.18 -0.40 -2.78
N TYR A 572 22.57 -1.44 -3.37
CA TYR A 572 21.32 -2.02 -2.88
C TYR A 572 21.54 -2.73 -1.51
N PRO A 573 20.51 -2.77 -0.64
CA PRO A 573 20.61 -3.39 0.69
C PRO A 573 20.74 -4.92 0.60
N VAL A 574 21.24 -5.54 1.66
CA VAL A 574 21.44 -7.01 1.72
C VAL A 574 20.73 -7.55 2.95
N GLY A 575 19.52 -8.04 2.73
CA GLY A 575 18.65 -8.64 3.75
C GLY A 575 18.04 -9.97 3.31
N ARG A 576 17.08 -10.49 4.08
CA ARG A 576 16.39 -11.76 3.82
C ARG A 576 15.16 -11.61 2.92
N PHE A 577 14.60 -10.41 2.81
CA PHE A 577 13.35 -10.13 2.09
C PHE A 577 13.38 -8.65 1.68
N ALA A 578 12.55 -8.25 0.72
CA ALA A 578 12.34 -6.85 0.37
C ALA A 578 10.82 -6.62 0.35
N ASN A 579 10.31 -5.97 1.40
CA ASN A 579 8.89 -5.67 1.61
C ASN A 579 8.50 -4.35 0.94
N GLU A 580 9.43 -3.40 0.85
CA GLU A 580 9.27 -2.13 0.13
C GLU A 580 10.58 -1.69 -0.56
N PHE A 581 10.42 -1.23 -1.80
CA PHE A 581 11.43 -0.51 -2.58
C PHE A 581 10.76 0.12 -3.80
N GLY A 582 11.27 1.26 -4.30
CA GLY A 582 10.74 1.83 -5.53
C GLY A 582 11.24 3.22 -5.97
N TYR A 583 10.70 3.64 -7.11
CA TYR A 583 10.87 4.96 -7.74
C TYR A 583 9.59 5.34 -8.51
N HIS A 584 9.19 6.61 -8.47
CA HIS A 584 7.93 7.11 -9.05
C HIS A 584 7.99 7.37 -10.56
N SER A 585 6.84 7.28 -11.23
CA SER A 585 6.65 7.60 -12.65
C SER A 585 5.33 8.31 -12.91
N MET A 586 5.26 9.02 -14.05
CA MET A 586 3.99 9.53 -14.57
C MET A 586 3.06 8.39 -14.99
N PRO A 587 1.73 8.53 -14.82
CA PRO A 587 0.76 7.73 -15.54
C PRO A 587 0.67 8.19 -17.01
N SER A 588 0.00 7.39 -17.84
CA SER A 588 -0.16 7.63 -19.27
C SER A 588 -0.96 8.90 -19.60
N LEU A 589 -0.81 9.37 -20.84
CA LEU A 589 -1.60 10.48 -21.38
C LEU A 589 -3.12 10.21 -21.28
N GLN A 590 -3.53 8.97 -21.55
CA GLN A 590 -4.91 8.50 -21.53
C GLN A 590 -5.51 8.60 -20.12
N THR A 591 -4.73 8.30 -19.09
CA THR A 591 -5.11 8.46 -17.69
C THR A 591 -5.17 9.93 -17.29
N TRP A 592 -4.20 10.76 -17.70
CA TRP A 592 -4.27 12.21 -17.46
C TRP A 592 -5.52 12.86 -18.08
N GLN A 593 -5.90 12.45 -19.29
CA GLN A 593 -7.11 12.91 -19.99
C GLN A 593 -8.43 12.63 -19.24
N GLN A 594 -8.44 11.76 -18.22
CA GLN A 594 -9.61 11.51 -17.37
C GLN A 594 -9.85 12.63 -16.34
N ALA A 595 -8.80 13.37 -15.98
CA ALA A 595 -8.80 14.20 -14.77
C ALA A 595 -8.38 15.67 -14.98
N ILE A 596 -7.64 16.00 -16.05
CA ILE A 596 -7.13 17.36 -16.28
C ILE A 596 -7.44 17.87 -17.71
N PRO A 597 -7.66 19.20 -17.90
CA PRO A 597 -8.00 19.76 -19.20
C PRO A 597 -6.81 19.76 -20.16
N ALA A 598 -7.10 19.79 -21.47
CA ALA A 598 -6.08 19.64 -22.52
C ALA A 598 -4.95 20.69 -22.48
N SER A 599 -5.19 21.88 -21.91
CA SER A 599 -4.16 22.91 -21.70
C SER A 599 -3.08 22.48 -20.69
N GLU A 600 -3.42 21.66 -19.71
CA GLU A 600 -2.54 21.21 -18.64
C GLU A 600 -1.76 19.93 -19.00
N LEU A 601 -1.95 19.38 -20.20
CA LEU A 601 -1.25 18.20 -20.72
C LEU A 601 0.18 18.52 -21.18
N HIS A 602 0.98 19.09 -20.27
CA HIS A 602 2.40 19.37 -20.43
C HIS A 602 3.13 19.16 -19.10
N PHE A 603 4.35 18.61 -19.14
CA PHE A 603 4.97 17.95 -17.97
C PHE A 603 4.99 18.80 -16.68
N ASN A 604 5.38 20.07 -16.76
CA ASN A 604 5.40 21.02 -15.63
C ASN A 604 4.18 21.98 -15.63
N SER A 605 2.98 21.46 -15.90
CA SER A 605 1.76 22.26 -15.73
C SER A 605 1.42 22.45 -14.26
N THR A 606 0.73 23.53 -13.91
CA THR A 606 0.37 23.81 -12.51
C THR A 606 -0.48 22.69 -11.91
N THR A 607 -1.39 22.11 -12.69
CA THR A 607 -2.25 21.02 -12.22
C THR A 607 -1.49 19.70 -12.08
N ILE A 608 -0.49 19.40 -12.92
CA ILE A 608 0.33 18.20 -12.76
C ILE A 608 1.30 18.35 -11.58
N GLU A 609 2.00 19.49 -11.46
CA GLU A 609 2.91 19.73 -10.34
C GLU A 609 2.21 19.71 -8.99
N LEU A 610 0.98 20.22 -8.87
CA LEU A 610 0.24 20.17 -7.60
C LEU A 610 -0.47 18.82 -7.33
N ARG A 611 -0.55 17.93 -8.33
CA ARG A 611 -1.01 16.54 -8.16
C ARG A 611 0.13 15.57 -7.85
N ASN A 612 1.37 15.91 -8.19
CA ASN A 612 2.52 15.18 -7.65
C ASN A 612 2.60 15.41 -6.13
N ARG A 613 2.33 14.37 -5.35
CA ARG A 613 2.42 14.42 -3.88
C ARG A 613 3.77 13.93 -3.35
N HIS A 614 4.71 13.55 -4.22
CA HIS A 614 6.11 13.35 -3.87
C HIS A 614 6.93 14.64 -4.12
N TYR A 615 7.32 15.43 -3.12
CA TYR A 615 7.14 15.24 -1.67
C TYR A 615 5.87 15.98 -1.19
N PRO A 616 5.26 15.56 -0.07
CA PRO A 616 3.94 16.07 0.33
C PRO A 616 3.98 17.54 0.76
N PRO A 617 2.85 18.26 0.77
CA PRO A 617 2.82 19.69 1.02
C PRO A 617 3.15 20.06 2.48
N GLY A 618 3.20 19.10 3.41
CA GLY A 618 3.58 19.35 4.81
C GLY A 618 2.48 20.07 5.59
N GLY A 619 1.22 19.84 5.24
CA GLY A 619 0.07 20.60 5.72
C GLY A 619 -0.79 21.17 4.59
N LEU A 620 -1.81 21.96 4.97
CA LEU A 620 -2.88 22.46 4.10
C LEU A 620 -2.49 23.54 3.06
N ASN A 621 -1.20 23.65 2.71
CA ASN A 621 -0.76 24.56 1.65
C ASN A 621 -0.84 23.89 0.26
N ILE A 622 -2.03 23.93 -0.33
CA ILE A 622 -2.33 23.38 -1.67
C ILE A 622 -1.61 24.09 -2.85
N THR A 623 -0.65 24.98 -2.58
CA THR A 623 0.22 25.61 -3.60
C THR A 623 1.72 25.39 -3.30
N ASN A 624 2.07 24.30 -2.61
CA ASN A 624 3.47 23.97 -2.25
C ASN A 624 4.27 23.32 -3.41
N PHE A 625 4.46 24.06 -4.51
CA PHE A 625 5.42 23.70 -5.57
C PHE A 625 6.83 23.34 -5.02
N PRO A 626 7.42 24.06 -4.04
CA PRO A 626 8.76 23.74 -3.53
C PRO A 626 8.98 22.30 -3.00
N ASN A 627 7.91 21.56 -2.67
CA ASN A 627 8.00 20.13 -2.35
C ASN A 627 7.67 19.23 -3.55
N SER A 628 6.65 19.54 -4.35
CA SER A 628 6.26 18.67 -5.46
C SER A 628 7.15 18.80 -6.71
N SER A 629 7.72 19.98 -6.98
CA SER A 629 8.71 20.18 -8.04
C SER A 629 10.01 19.37 -7.81
N LYS A 630 10.24 18.84 -6.59
CA LYS A 630 11.35 17.91 -6.32
C LYS A 630 11.13 16.57 -7.01
N GLY A 631 9.97 15.93 -6.83
CA GLY A 631 9.63 14.67 -7.51
C GLY A 631 9.58 14.82 -9.03
N MET A 632 9.14 15.99 -9.51
CA MET A 632 9.24 16.37 -10.92
C MET A 632 10.71 16.44 -11.37
N GLY A 633 11.58 17.03 -10.55
CA GLY A 633 13.03 17.08 -10.79
C GLY A 633 13.69 15.71 -10.79
N GLU A 634 13.35 14.83 -9.85
CA GLU A 634 13.88 13.47 -9.75
C GLU A 634 13.50 12.61 -10.97
N MET A 635 12.24 12.65 -11.40
CA MET A 635 11.82 12.04 -12.67
C MET A 635 12.56 12.63 -13.88
N THR A 636 12.71 13.97 -13.92
CA THR A 636 13.39 14.68 -15.01
C THR A 636 14.86 14.28 -15.13
N ILE A 637 15.59 14.31 -14.01
CA ILE A 637 17.02 14.01 -13.93
C ILE A 637 17.25 12.53 -14.24
N ALA A 638 16.40 11.62 -13.75
CA ALA A 638 16.49 10.21 -14.07
C ALA A 638 16.32 9.93 -15.57
N ALA A 639 15.26 10.49 -16.18
CA ALA A 639 15.00 10.37 -17.61
C ALA A 639 16.18 10.90 -18.45
N GLN A 640 16.64 12.13 -18.17
CA GLN A 640 17.75 12.76 -18.90
C GLN A 640 19.10 12.05 -18.70
N ARG A 641 19.34 11.44 -17.54
CA ARG A 641 20.59 10.73 -17.22
C ARG A 641 20.68 9.39 -17.95
N TRP A 642 19.57 8.66 -18.07
CA TRP A 642 19.58 7.25 -18.51
C TRP A 642 19.02 7.00 -19.91
N TYR A 643 18.21 7.91 -20.46
CA TYR A 643 17.53 7.70 -21.75
C TYR A 643 17.59 8.95 -22.65
N PRO A 644 17.39 8.81 -23.98
CA PRO A 644 17.34 9.95 -24.89
C PRO A 644 16.19 10.91 -24.53
N VAL A 645 16.52 12.20 -24.41
CA VAL A 645 15.57 13.24 -23.96
C VAL A 645 14.42 13.42 -24.97
N PRO A 646 13.14 13.33 -24.55
CA PRO A 646 12.02 13.52 -25.46
C PRO A 646 11.92 14.95 -26.02
N ASN A 647 11.71 15.03 -27.33
CA ASN A 647 11.77 16.28 -28.09
C ASN A 647 10.80 16.27 -29.30
N LYS A 648 9.58 15.77 -29.11
CA LYS A 648 8.52 15.82 -30.13
C LYS A 648 8.03 17.26 -30.29
N THR A 649 7.72 17.66 -31.54
CA THR A 649 7.35 19.06 -31.85
C THR A 649 5.91 19.41 -31.47
N ASP A 650 5.01 18.42 -31.40
CA ASP A 650 3.68 18.58 -30.79
C ASP A 650 3.80 18.46 -29.26
N SER A 651 3.19 19.38 -28.52
CA SER A 651 3.34 19.46 -27.06
C SER A 651 2.71 18.29 -26.30
N VAL A 652 1.59 17.75 -26.79
CA VAL A 652 0.87 16.63 -26.14
C VAL A 652 1.57 15.31 -26.44
N ALA A 653 2.05 15.13 -27.67
CA ALA A 653 2.91 14.00 -28.03
C ALA A 653 4.24 14.04 -27.26
N ASN A 654 4.82 15.23 -27.05
CA ASN A 654 6.03 15.37 -26.25
C ASN A 654 5.78 15.05 -24.78
N PHE A 655 4.67 15.53 -24.20
CA PHE A 655 4.26 15.18 -22.84
C PHE A 655 4.08 13.67 -22.68
N SER A 656 3.39 13.00 -23.62
CA SER A 656 3.25 11.54 -23.62
C SER A 656 4.61 10.82 -23.67
N ALA A 657 5.54 11.29 -24.51
CA ALA A 657 6.90 10.74 -24.60
C ALA A 657 7.72 10.97 -23.32
N TRP A 658 7.52 12.09 -22.61
CA TRP A 658 8.07 12.30 -21.26
C TRP A 658 7.48 11.33 -20.25
N CYS A 659 6.15 11.15 -20.20
CA CYS A 659 5.51 10.18 -19.32
C CYS A 659 6.06 8.76 -19.56
N HIS A 660 6.05 8.31 -20.82
CA HIS A 660 6.59 7.00 -21.22
C HIS A 660 8.07 6.84 -20.82
N THR A 661 8.90 7.88 -20.94
CA THR A 661 10.32 7.81 -20.54
C THR A 661 10.48 7.67 -19.02
N THR A 662 9.62 8.29 -18.21
CA THR A 662 9.62 8.05 -16.74
C THR A 662 9.18 6.63 -16.38
N GLN A 663 8.20 6.05 -17.10
CA GLN A 663 7.79 4.66 -16.91
C GLN A 663 8.88 3.67 -17.34
N ILE A 664 9.66 3.97 -18.38
CA ILE A 664 10.83 3.18 -18.78
C ILE A 664 11.88 3.18 -17.65
N PHE A 665 12.24 4.35 -17.11
CA PHE A 665 13.20 4.42 -15.98
C PHE A 665 12.72 3.60 -14.78
N GLN A 666 11.45 3.78 -14.38
CA GLN A 666 10.85 2.98 -13.30
C GLN A 666 10.92 1.48 -13.58
N ALA A 667 10.51 1.03 -14.77
CA ALA A 667 10.48 -0.39 -15.09
C ALA A 667 11.88 -1.03 -15.08
N ASP A 668 12.90 -0.31 -15.54
CA ASP A 668 14.30 -0.77 -15.55
C ASP A 668 14.92 -0.75 -14.14
N PHE A 669 14.63 0.28 -13.34
CA PHE A 669 15.04 0.40 -11.93
C PHE A 669 14.55 -0.81 -11.12
N TYR A 670 13.25 -1.10 -11.19
CA TYR A 670 12.64 -2.21 -10.45
C TYR A 670 13.12 -3.56 -10.98
N LYS A 671 13.33 -3.70 -12.30
CA LYS A 671 13.95 -4.89 -12.91
C LYS A 671 15.33 -5.17 -12.32
N SER A 672 16.15 -4.12 -12.17
CA SER A 672 17.51 -4.20 -11.62
C SER A 672 17.53 -4.63 -10.16
N GLU A 673 16.61 -4.11 -9.34
CA GLU A 673 16.45 -4.51 -7.95
C GLU A 673 15.83 -5.90 -7.78
N ILE A 674 14.71 -6.19 -8.44
CA ILE A 674 14.04 -7.51 -8.34
C ILE A 674 15.00 -8.63 -8.76
N GLN A 675 15.78 -8.46 -9.83
CA GLN A 675 16.74 -9.50 -10.22
C GLN A 675 17.89 -9.66 -9.21
N PHE A 676 18.29 -8.58 -8.55
CA PHE A 676 19.30 -8.61 -7.47
C PHE A 676 18.76 -9.36 -6.25
N TYR A 677 17.57 -8.99 -5.76
CA TYR A 677 16.90 -9.67 -4.65
C TYR A 677 16.67 -11.15 -4.96
N ARG A 678 16.15 -11.49 -6.16
CA ARG A 678 15.97 -12.89 -6.57
C ARG A 678 17.27 -13.67 -6.61
N ARG A 679 18.40 -13.07 -7.03
CA ARG A 679 19.73 -13.70 -6.99
C ARG A 679 20.18 -14.01 -5.56
N GLY A 680 19.79 -13.18 -4.58
CA GLY A 680 20.09 -13.35 -3.15
C GLY A 680 19.63 -14.70 -2.56
N SER A 681 18.60 -15.34 -3.14
CA SER A 681 18.14 -16.69 -2.76
C SER A 681 19.24 -17.78 -2.75
N GLY A 682 20.27 -17.62 -3.58
CA GLY A 682 21.44 -18.50 -3.65
C GLY A 682 22.73 -17.93 -3.04
N PHE A 683 22.66 -16.78 -2.35
CA PHE A 683 23.77 -16.13 -1.67
C PHE A 683 23.61 -16.27 -0.12
N PRO A 684 24.62 -15.90 0.70
CA PRO A 684 24.56 -16.08 2.16
C PRO A 684 23.40 -15.35 2.85
N ASP A 685 22.92 -14.25 2.28
CA ASP A 685 21.71 -13.55 2.69
C ASP A 685 20.43 -14.40 2.57
N ARG A 686 20.39 -15.36 1.64
CA ARG A 686 19.26 -16.30 1.44
C ARG A 686 17.94 -15.54 1.26
N GLN A 687 17.95 -14.55 0.38
CA GLN A 687 16.81 -13.69 0.08
C GLN A 687 15.61 -14.50 -0.46
N LEU A 688 14.44 -14.40 0.18
CA LEU A 688 13.24 -15.21 -0.12
C LEU A 688 11.96 -14.38 -0.37
N GLY A 689 12.06 -13.10 -0.72
CA GLY A 689 10.90 -12.38 -1.22
C GLY A 689 11.11 -10.95 -1.70
N SER A 690 10.25 -10.53 -2.62
CA SER A 690 10.25 -9.22 -3.26
C SER A 690 8.82 -8.73 -3.42
N LEU A 691 8.45 -7.68 -2.70
CA LEU A 691 7.22 -6.91 -2.82
C LEU A 691 7.61 -5.47 -3.17
N TYR A 692 7.36 -5.04 -4.41
CA TYR A 692 7.69 -3.67 -4.80
C TYR A 692 6.63 -2.67 -4.32
N TRP A 693 7.03 -1.44 -4.06
CA TRP A 693 6.12 -0.32 -3.86
C TRP A 693 5.81 0.32 -5.21
N GLN A 694 4.57 0.44 -5.68
CA GLN A 694 3.29 -0.08 -5.18
C GLN A 694 2.51 -0.72 -6.36
N LEU A 695 1.43 -1.45 -6.09
CA LEU A 695 0.67 -2.14 -7.12
C LEU A 695 -0.16 -1.16 -7.97
N GLU A 696 -1.07 -0.39 -7.35
CA GLU A 696 -2.04 0.46 -8.04
C GLU A 696 -2.08 1.92 -7.56
N ASP A 697 -2.75 2.76 -8.36
CA ASP A 697 -3.03 4.16 -8.09
C ASP A 697 -4.44 4.39 -7.50
N ILE A 698 -4.54 5.18 -6.43
CA ILE A 698 -5.81 5.66 -5.86
C ILE A 698 -6.50 6.73 -6.73
N TRP A 699 -5.74 7.43 -7.57
CA TRP A 699 -6.18 8.53 -8.45
C TRP A 699 -5.11 8.83 -9.51
N GLN A 700 -5.41 9.69 -10.49
CA GLN A 700 -4.50 10.01 -11.60
C GLN A 700 -3.38 10.98 -11.17
N ALA A 701 -2.22 10.48 -10.72
CA ALA A 701 -1.07 11.28 -10.30
C ALA A 701 0.26 10.54 -10.58
N PRO A 702 1.42 11.23 -10.54
CA PRO A 702 2.72 10.56 -10.53
C PRO A 702 2.90 9.75 -9.25
N SER A 703 3.38 8.51 -9.38
CA SER A 703 3.39 7.53 -8.28
C SER A 703 4.31 6.35 -8.56
N TRP A 704 4.53 5.53 -7.52
CA TRP A 704 5.22 4.24 -7.60
C TRP A 704 4.37 3.11 -8.21
N ALA A 705 3.10 3.37 -8.56
CA ALA A 705 2.18 2.32 -8.99
C ALA A 705 2.61 1.65 -10.29
N GLY A 706 2.49 0.33 -10.39
CA GLY A 706 2.60 -0.42 -11.65
C GLY A 706 1.32 -0.37 -12.50
N ILE A 707 0.16 -0.17 -11.86
CA ILE A 707 -1.16 -0.12 -12.47
C ILE A 707 -1.78 1.26 -12.21
N GLU A 708 -2.20 1.94 -13.28
CA GLU A 708 -2.86 3.24 -13.24
C GLU A 708 -4.32 3.09 -12.73
N TYR A 709 -4.93 4.17 -12.24
CA TYR A 709 -6.17 4.15 -11.43
C TYR A 709 -7.38 3.40 -12.04
N ASP A 710 -7.49 3.35 -13.38
CA ASP A 710 -8.56 2.63 -14.08
C ASP A 710 -8.27 1.13 -14.32
N GLY A 711 -7.05 0.67 -14.02
CA GLY A 711 -6.58 -0.69 -14.24
C GLY A 711 -5.62 -0.86 -15.43
N ARG A 712 -5.25 0.23 -16.13
CA ARG A 712 -4.23 0.26 -17.20
C ARG A 712 -2.84 -0.05 -16.64
N TRP A 713 -2.01 -0.77 -17.39
CA TRP A 713 -0.65 -1.12 -16.95
C TRP A 713 0.39 -0.08 -17.41
N LYS A 714 1.20 0.42 -16.47
CA LYS A 714 2.46 1.13 -16.78
C LYS A 714 3.49 0.12 -17.34
N VAL A 715 4.59 0.62 -17.93
CA VAL A 715 5.72 -0.23 -18.37
C VAL A 715 6.20 -1.16 -17.25
N LEU A 716 6.20 -0.67 -15.99
CA LEU A 716 6.59 -1.44 -14.81
C LEU A 716 5.88 -2.79 -14.69
N HIS A 717 4.55 -2.86 -14.83
CA HIS A 717 3.82 -4.11 -14.58
C HIS A 717 4.10 -5.20 -15.64
N TYR A 718 4.43 -4.80 -16.87
CA TYR A 718 4.89 -5.71 -17.92
C TYR A 718 6.29 -6.29 -17.63
N ILE A 719 7.19 -5.49 -17.06
CA ILE A 719 8.54 -5.93 -16.72
C ILE A 719 8.55 -6.72 -15.41
N GLY A 720 7.71 -6.36 -14.43
CA GLY A 720 7.43 -7.17 -13.25
C GLY A 720 6.92 -8.57 -13.62
N LYS A 721 5.96 -8.66 -14.55
CA LYS A 721 5.48 -9.93 -15.12
C LYS A 721 6.61 -10.80 -15.69
N ASP A 722 7.55 -10.20 -16.41
CA ASP A 722 8.68 -10.89 -17.02
C ASP A 722 9.71 -11.35 -15.96
N ILE A 723 10.19 -10.43 -15.12
CA ILE A 723 11.25 -10.72 -14.15
C ILE A 723 10.77 -11.55 -12.93
N TYR A 724 9.45 -11.71 -12.74
CA TYR A 724 8.84 -12.68 -11.82
C TYR A 724 8.55 -14.06 -12.45
N GLN A 725 8.96 -14.34 -13.70
CA GLN A 725 8.87 -15.69 -14.27
C GLN A 725 9.61 -16.75 -13.42
N PRO A 726 9.23 -18.04 -13.44
CA PRO A 726 9.81 -19.04 -12.52
C PRO A 726 11.32 -19.26 -12.66
N VAL A 727 11.85 -19.18 -13.88
CA VAL A 727 13.28 -19.24 -14.18
C VAL A 727 13.66 -18.06 -15.07
N ILE A 728 14.62 -17.24 -14.64
CA ILE A 728 15.02 -15.98 -15.30
C ILE A 728 16.53 -15.96 -15.61
N ILE A 729 16.93 -15.16 -16.59
CA ILE A 729 18.35 -14.85 -16.87
C ILE A 729 18.63 -13.35 -16.69
N SER A 730 19.66 -13.01 -15.92
CA SER A 730 19.85 -11.67 -15.35
C SER A 730 21.30 -11.18 -15.44
N PRO A 731 21.55 -10.00 -16.06
CA PRO A 731 22.87 -9.37 -16.15
C PRO A 731 23.19 -8.52 -14.91
N PHE A 732 24.46 -8.46 -14.52
CA PHE A 732 24.96 -7.61 -13.44
C PHE A 732 26.29 -6.99 -13.86
N TYR A 733 26.38 -5.65 -13.88
CA TYR A 733 27.59 -4.92 -14.24
C TYR A 733 28.06 -3.98 -13.14
N ASN A 734 29.26 -4.22 -12.62
CA ASN A 734 29.92 -3.36 -11.66
C ASN A 734 30.79 -2.33 -12.39
N ILE A 735 30.22 -1.15 -12.66
CA ILE A 735 30.86 -0.03 -13.36
C ILE A 735 32.20 0.38 -12.69
N ALA A 736 32.35 0.16 -11.38
CA ALA A 736 33.56 0.56 -10.64
C ALA A 736 34.73 -0.45 -10.75
N THR A 737 34.46 -1.73 -11.08
CA THR A 737 35.50 -2.77 -11.26
C THR A 737 35.63 -3.26 -12.71
N GLY A 738 34.64 -2.95 -13.57
CA GLY A 738 34.50 -3.53 -14.90
C GLY A 738 33.92 -4.96 -14.89
N GLU A 739 33.64 -5.54 -13.72
CA GLU A 739 33.16 -6.92 -13.58
C GLU A 739 31.72 -7.06 -14.09
N PHE A 740 31.51 -7.99 -15.02
CA PHE A 740 30.22 -8.28 -15.62
C PHE A 740 29.89 -9.76 -15.50
N GLU A 741 28.74 -10.05 -14.89
CA GLU A 741 28.29 -11.40 -14.61
C GLU A 741 26.87 -11.61 -15.14
N ILE A 742 26.56 -12.84 -15.54
CA ILE A 742 25.20 -13.25 -15.88
C ILE A 742 24.84 -14.47 -15.05
N TYR A 743 23.68 -14.42 -14.41
CA TYR A 743 23.14 -15.51 -13.59
C TYR A 743 21.83 -16.04 -14.20
N VAL A 744 21.53 -17.30 -13.93
CA VAL A 744 20.18 -17.86 -14.06
C VAL A 744 19.64 -18.16 -12.67
N THR A 745 18.44 -17.69 -12.37
CA THR A 745 17.80 -17.79 -11.05
C THR A 745 16.47 -18.53 -11.16
N SER A 746 16.15 -19.38 -10.19
CA SER A 746 14.96 -20.25 -10.19
C SER A 746 14.24 -20.23 -8.84
N ASP A 747 12.92 -20.03 -8.86
CA ASP A 747 12.05 -20.15 -7.68
C ASP A 747 11.44 -21.55 -7.48
N LEU A 748 11.76 -22.51 -8.35
CA LEU A 748 11.26 -23.87 -8.28
C LEU A 748 11.80 -24.63 -7.05
N TRP A 749 11.01 -25.55 -6.49
CA TRP A 749 11.43 -26.48 -5.42
C TRP A 749 12.23 -27.69 -5.94
N SER A 750 12.61 -27.70 -7.22
CA SER A 750 13.46 -28.72 -7.83
C SER A 750 14.47 -28.06 -8.77
N SER A 751 15.62 -28.71 -8.99
CA SER A 751 16.66 -28.17 -9.87
C SER A 751 16.19 -28.12 -11.32
N ALA A 752 16.34 -26.95 -11.97
CA ALA A 752 16.15 -26.81 -13.41
C ALA A 752 17.50 -26.94 -14.14
N SER A 753 17.47 -27.43 -15.39
CA SER A 753 18.68 -27.52 -16.23
C SER A 753 18.39 -27.11 -17.67
N GLY A 754 19.35 -26.46 -18.31
CA GLY A 754 19.11 -25.80 -19.59
C GLY A 754 20.35 -25.24 -20.28
N THR A 755 20.09 -24.40 -21.27
CA THR A 755 21.12 -23.68 -22.05
C THR A 755 20.81 -22.18 -22.02
N ALA A 756 21.81 -21.37 -21.72
CA ALA A 756 21.81 -19.91 -21.85
C ALA A 756 22.61 -19.51 -23.08
N SER A 757 22.18 -18.48 -23.81
CA SER A 757 22.82 -17.97 -25.02
C SER A 757 22.96 -16.45 -24.96
N PHE A 758 24.07 -15.95 -25.51
CA PHE A 758 24.53 -14.56 -25.39
C PHE A 758 25.00 -14.06 -26.76
N GLN A 759 24.42 -12.99 -27.29
CA GLN A 759 24.85 -12.40 -28.56
C GLN A 759 24.79 -10.87 -28.50
N TRP A 760 25.92 -10.22 -28.74
CA TRP A 760 26.00 -8.78 -28.89
C TRP A 760 25.56 -8.35 -30.30
N TYR A 761 24.84 -7.24 -30.40
CA TYR A 761 24.40 -6.63 -31.65
C TYR A 761 24.71 -5.14 -31.67
N HIS A 762 25.06 -4.61 -32.83
CA HIS A 762 24.95 -3.17 -33.10
C HIS A 762 23.48 -2.75 -33.19
N TRP A 763 23.15 -1.47 -32.96
CA TRP A 763 21.75 -1.01 -33.03
C TRP A 763 21.15 -1.12 -34.44
N ASP A 764 21.99 -1.17 -35.49
CA ASP A 764 21.58 -1.47 -36.86
C ASP A 764 21.15 -2.94 -37.07
N GLY A 765 21.21 -3.78 -36.03
CA GLY A 765 20.84 -5.18 -36.04
C GLY A 765 21.92 -6.14 -36.55
N SER A 766 23.13 -5.67 -36.87
CA SER A 766 24.24 -6.56 -37.24
C SER A 766 24.86 -7.23 -35.99
N PRO A 767 25.12 -8.56 -36.02
CA PRO A 767 25.69 -9.28 -34.89
C PRO A 767 27.19 -9.05 -34.76
N ILE A 768 27.66 -8.81 -33.54
CA ILE A 768 29.08 -8.60 -33.23
C ILE A 768 29.75 -9.96 -32.98
N THR A 769 30.68 -10.34 -33.86
CA THR A 769 31.22 -11.72 -33.94
C THR A 769 32.51 -11.97 -33.16
N ASN A 770 33.10 -10.93 -32.55
CA ASN A 770 34.42 -11.00 -31.89
C ASN A 770 34.38 -11.45 -30.42
N VAL A 771 33.21 -11.85 -29.90
CA VAL A 771 33.01 -12.21 -28.48
C VAL A 771 32.92 -13.74 -28.30
N SER A 772 33.61 -14.28 -27.30
CA SER A 772 34.09 -15.67 -27.30
C SER A 772 33.19 -16.73 -26.64
N THR A 773 31.93 -16.42 -26.30
CA THR A 773 31.02 -17.39 -25.64
C THR A 773 29.57 -17.16 -26.08
N PRO A 774 29.09 -17.80 -27.17
CA PRO A 774 27.74 -17.60 -27.67
C PRO A 774 26.66 -18.36 -26.87
N SER A 775 27.03 -19.43 -26.16
CA SER A 775 26.12 -20.17 -25.28
C SER A 775 26.86 -21.03 -24.26
N THR A 776 26.14 -21.47 -23.23
CA THR A 776 26.62 -22.35 -22.15
C THR A 776 25.46 -23.20 -21.59
N ASN A 777 25.76 -24.38 -21.05
CA ASN A 777 24.79 -25.21 -20.34
C ASN A 777 24.86 -24.94 -18.84
N PHE A 778 23.72 -25.02 -18.17
CA PHE A 778 23.62 -24.77 -16.73
C PHE A 778 22.68 -25.74 -16.02
N THR A 779 22.90 -25.89 -14.72
CA THR A 779 21.94 -26.41 -13.75
C THR A 779 21.83 -25.38 -12.63
N VAL A 780 20.61 -25.07 -12.22
CA VAL A 780 20.29 -24.18 -11.09
C VAL A 780 19.61 -24.99 -10.00
N GLY A 781 19.92 -24.70 -8.74
CA GLY A 781 19.33 -25.36 -7.58
C GLY A 781 17.83 -25.04 -7.40
N ALA A 782 17.21 -25.74 -6.46
CA ALA A 782 15.89 -25.35 -5.94
C ALA A 782 16.02 -24.07 -5.09
N LEU A 783 15.16 -23.07 -5.31
CA LEU A 783 15.20 -21.75 -4.66
C LEU A 783 16.63 -21.18 -4.64
N ASN A 784 17.20 -20.95 -5.82
CA ASN A 784 18.64 -20.69 -5.96
C ASN A 784 19.01 -19.95 -7.27
N THR A 785 20.28 -19.60 -7.38
CA THR A 785 20.89 -18.98 -8.57
C THR A 785 22.11 -19.76 -9.05
N THR A 786 22.51 -19.58 -10.30
CA THR A 786 23.72 -20.19 -10.87
C THR A 786 24.40 -19.22 -11.82
N LYS A 787 25.72 -19.07 -11.71
CA LYS A 787 26.49 -18.15 -12.56
C LYS A 787 26.80 -18.81 -13.90
N VAL A 788 26.32 -18.20 -14.99
CA VAL A 788 26.46 -18.73 -16.36
C VAL A 788 27.50 -17.99 -17.20
N LEU A 789 27.80 -16.73 -16.88
CA LEU A 789 28.89 -15.97 -17.49
C LEU A 789 29.58 -15.08 -16.45
N SER A 790 30.88 -14.87 -16.59
CA SER A 790 31.67 -13.86 -15.87
C SER A 790 32.79 -13.36 -16.79
N HIS A 791 32.94 -12.05 -16.94
CA HIS A 791 33.95 -11.39 -17.76
C HIS A 791 34.23 -9.98 -17.23
N THR A 792 35.30 -9.32 -17.71
CA THR A 792 35.51 -7.89 -17.49
C THR A 792 35.12 -7.11 -18.75
N LEU A 793 34.25 -6.11 -18.66
CA LEU A 793 33.99 -5.18 -19.76
C LEU A 793 35.07 -4.10 -19.75
N ASP A 794 35.67 -3.85 -20.91
CA ASP A 794 36.65 -2.78 -21.09
C ASP A 794 36.34 -1.98 -22.36
N ASN A 795 36.50 -0.66 -22.29
CA ASN A 795 36.20 0.25 -23.40
C ASN A 795 37.24 0.19 -24.54
N SER A 796 38.10 -0.85 -24.60
CA SER A 796 39.03 -1.10 -25.71
C SER A 796 38.58 -2.22 -26.64
N THR A 797 37.63 -3.07 -26.21
CA THR A 797 37.15 -4.23 -26.96
C THR A 797 35.81 -4.01 -27.68
N LEU A 798 34.99 -3.04 -27.26
CA LEU A 798 33.67 -2.77 -27.84
C LEU A 798 33.29 -1.28 -27.76
N ASP A 799 32.65 -0.73 -28.81
CA ASP A 799 31.89 0.53 -28.68
C ASP A 799 30.53 0.22 -28.06
N TYR A 800 30.46 0.27 -26.73
CA TYR A 800 29.24 0.02 -25.98
C TYR A 800 28.12 1.04 -26.22
N ASN A 801 28.39 2.21 -26.82
CA ASN A 801 27.33 3.12 -27.26
C ASN A 801 26.59 2.56 -28.48
N ASN A 802 27.27 1.72 -29.28
CA ASN A 802 26.70 0.97 -30.39
C ASN A 802 26.74 -0.54 -30.14
N ALA A 803 26.43 -0.98 -28.92
CA ALA A 803 26.28 -2.40 -28.63
C ALA A 803 25.21 -2.67 -27.57
N VAL A 804 24.33 -3.63 -27.88
CA VAL A 804 23.38 -4.22 -26.93
C VAL A 804 23.59 -5.73 -26.88
N LEU A 805 23.63 -6.29 -25.68
CA LEU A 805 23.68 -7.73 -25.47
C LEU A 805 22.26 -8.27 -25.42
N TYR A 806 21.93 -9.20 -26.32
CA TYR A 806 20.72 -10.01 -26.23
C TYR A 806 21.04 -11.35 -25.56
N MET A 807 20.20 -11.74 -24.61
CA MET A 807 20.34 -12.96 -23.82
C MET A 807 19.06 -13.78 -23.93
N THR A 808 19.22 -15.10 -24.02
CA THR A 808 18.08 -16.04 -23.95
C THR A 808 18.46 -17.25 -23.13
N MET A 809 17.48 -17.87 -22.48
CA MET A 809 17.62 -19.18 -21.86
C MET A 809 16.45 -20.10 -22.20
N THR A 810 16.70 -21.40 -22.16
CA THR A 810 15.66 -22.43 -22.14
C THR A 810 16.06 -23.50 -21.14
N ALA A 811 15.15 -23.86 -20.23
CA ALA A 811 15.41 -24.83 -19.17
C ALA A 811 14.21 -25.76 -18.96
N GLU A 812 14.48 -27.01 -18.62
CA GLU A 812 13.48 -27.96 -18.14
C GLU A 812 13.48 -27.99 -16.61
N GLY A 813 12.28 -27.98 -16.02
CA GLY A 813 12.06 -28.08 -14.57
C GLY A 813 10.61 -28.49 -14.25
N GLN A 814 10.25 -28.54 -12.97
CA GLN A 814 8.89 -28.84 -12.52
C GLN A 814 8.38 -27.74 -11.59
N LEU A 815 7.12 -27.29 -11.78
CA LEU A 815 6.45 -26.44 -10.81
C LEU A 815 6.17 -27.26 -9.53
N PRO A 816 6.27 -26.64 -8.34
CA PRO A 816 5.89 -27.28 -7.08
C PRO A 816 4.52 -27.98 -7.13
N ASN A 817 4.42 -29.12 -6.45
CA ASN A 817 3.24 -29.98 -6.43
C ASN A 817 2.72 -30.44 -7.82
N THR A 818 3.54 -30.38 -8.87
CA THR A 818 3.20 -30.94 -10.20
C THR A 818 4.18 -32.02 -10.65
N ASN A 819 3.67 -33.13 -11.20
CA ASN A 819 4.47 -34.23 -11.75
C ASN A 819 4.81 -34.03 -13.25
N VAL A 820 4.72 -32.80 -13.76
CA VAL A 820 4.81 -32.50 -15.19
C VAL A 820 5.99 -31.55 -15.45
N ALA A 821 7.00 -32.05 -16.17
CA ALA A 821 8.10 -31.22 -16.64
C ALA A 821 7.60 -30.13 -17.59
N ARG A 822 8.17 -28.93 -17.47
CA ARG A 822 7.87 -27.77 -18.30
C ARG A 822 9.16 -27.13 -18.82
N THR A 823 9.12 -26.77 -20.10
CA THR A 823 10.10 -25.87 -20.72
C THR A 823 9.84 -24.43 -20.30
N PHE A 824 10.72 -23.87 -19.47
CA PHE A 824 10.77 -22.44 -19.16
C PHE A 824 11.66 -21.72 -20.16
N LYS A 825 11.29 -20.51 -20.55
CA LYS A 825 12.04 -19.66 -21.48
C LYS A 825 12.02 -18.23 -20.98
N HIS A 826 13.18 -17.58 -20.99
CA HIS A 826 13.33 -16.17 -20.65
C HIS A 826 14.27 -15.52 -21.65
N GLU A 827 13.98 -14.28 -22.00
CA GLU A 827 14.82 -13.40 -22.82
C GLU A 827 15.15 -12.17 -21.99
N ASN A 828 16.31 -11.57 -22.16
CA ASN A 828 16.69 -10.34 -21.48
C ASN A 828 17.69 -9.58 -22.35
N PHE A 829 17.91 -8.30 -22.06
CA PHE A 829 18.91 -7.49 -22.72
C PHE A 829 19.71 -6.66 -21.73
N PHE A 830 20.91 -6.25 -22.15
CA PHE A 830 21.85 -5.47 -21.35
C PHE A 830 22.58 -4.44 -22.22
N HIS A 831 22.75 -3.23 -21.69
CA HIS A 831 23.60 -2.17 -22.22
C HIS A 831 24.57 -1.73 -21.11
N ALA A 832 25.84 -1.52 -21.44
CA ALA A 832 26.87 -1.24 -20.43
C ALA A 832 26.88 0.22 -19.94
N PHE A 833 26.21 1.12 -20.64
CA PHE A 833 26.10 2.54 -20.31
C PHE A 833 24.66 3.05 -20.50
N SER A 834 24.44 4.33 -20.17
CA SER A 834 23.18 5.04 -20.37
C SER A 834 22.72 5.00 -21.84
N LEU A 835 21.43 4.72 -22.06
CA LEU A 835 20.82 4.80 -23.39
C LEU A 835 20.70 6.24 -23.89
N ALA A 836 20.88 7.27 -23.05
CA ALA A 836 21.01 8.67 -23.47
C ALA A 836 22.22 8.92 -24.39
N HIS A 837 23.15 7.97 -24.47
CA HIS A 837 24.32 8.02 -25.38
C HIS A 837 24.32 6.88 -26.41
N ALA A 838 23.29 6.04 -26.43
CA ALA A 838 23.19 4.94 -27.37
C ALA A 838 22.98 5.46 -28.80
N GLN A 839 23.69 4.85 -29.76
CA GLN A 839 23.56 5.13 -31.20
C GLN A 839 22.30 4.45 -31.77
N LEU A 840 21.14 4.72 -31.16
CA LEU A 840 19.86 4.19 -31.61
C LEU A 840 19.57 4.63 -33.05
N VAL A 841 19.07 3.69 -33.86
CA VAL A 841 18.62 3.94 -35.22
C VAL A 841 17.10 3.75 -35.29
N ASP A 842 16.47 4.27 -36.34
CA ASP A 842 15.09 3.92 -36.68
C ASP A 842 14.96 2.38 -36.81
N PRO A 843 14.18 1.71 -35.94
CA PRO A 843 14.00 0.26 -36.02
C PRO A 843 13.09 -0.15 -37.18
N GLY A 844 12.34 0.78 -37.78
CA GLY A 844 11.35 0.48 -38.81
C GLY A 844 10.26 -0.45 -38.28
N LEU A 845 9.64 -0.08 -37.16
CA LEU A 845 8.57 -0.86 -36.55
C LEU A 845 7.34 -0.89 -37.47
N THR A 846 6.76 -2.07 -37.66
CA THR A 846 5.48 -2.25 -38.36
C THR A 846 4.51 -3.02 -37.48
N LEU A 847 3.29 -2.50 -37.33
CA LEU A 847 2.17 -3.15 -36.65
C LEU A 847 1.21 -3.78 -37.67
N TYR A 848 0.78 -5.01 -37.42
CA TYR A 848 -0.28 -5.68 -38.18
C TYR A 848 -1.24 -6.39 -37.22
N TYR A 849 -2.56 -6.20 -37.38
CA TYR A 849 -3.57 -6.93 -36.61
C TYR A 849 -4.20 -8.04 -37.44
N ASP A 850 -4.20 -9.27 -36.91
CA ASP A 850 -4.90 -10.41 -37.49
C ASP A 850 -6.24 -10.64 -36.78
N SER A 851 -7.34 -10.27 -37.45
CA SER A 851 -8.71 -10.47 -36.95
C SER A 851 -9.13 -11.93 -36.78
N SER A 852 -8.37 -12.91 -37.31
CA SER A 852 -8.67 -14.34 -37.19
C SER A 852 -8.05 -14.98 -35.94
N THR A 853 -6.83 -14.56 -35.55
CA THR A 853 -6.19 -14.97 -34.29
C THR A 853 -6.44 -14.02 -33.13
N LYS A 854 -6.83 -12.77 -33.41
CA LYS A 854 -6.89 -11.62 -32.47
C LYS A 854 -5.51 -11.22 -31.91
N ASN A 855 -4.45 -11.45 -32.67
CA ASN A 855 -3.09 -11.03 -32.27
C ASN A 855 -2.65 -9.81 -33.07
N PHE A 856 -1.95 -8.89 -32.38
CA PHE A 856 -1.07 -7.93 -33.03
C PHE A 856 0.26 -8.62 -33.36
N THR A 857 0.84 -8.29 -34.51
CA THR A 857 2.20 -8.69 -34.90
C THR A 857 3.02 -7.43 -35.05
N VAL A 858 4.05 -7.30 -34.21
CA VAL A 858 5.04 -6.22 -34.27
C VAL A 858 6.31 -6.75 -34.90
N THR A 859 6.91 -6.02 -35.85
CA THR A 859 8.19 -6.41 -36.49
C THR A 859 9.11 -5.21 -36.59
N ALA A 860 10.38 -5.36 -36.19
CA ALA A 860 11.42 -4.35 -36.43
C ALA A 860 12.14 -4.66 -37.75
N THR A 861 12.03 -3.78 -38.76
CA THR A 861 12.49 -4.08 -40.13
C THR A 861 13.85 -3.48 -40.49
N LYS A 862 14.23 -2.35 -39.88
CA LYS A 862 15.43 -1.55 -40.22
C LYS A 862 16.57 -1.71 -39.21
N GLY A 863 16.28 -1.91 -37.92
CA GLY A 863 17.25 -1.94 -36.82
C GLY A 863 16.72 -2.69 -35.60
N VAL A 864 17.39 -2.54 -34.45
CA VAL A 864 16.94 -3.08 -33.15
C VAL A 864 15.97 -2.09 -32.48
N ALA A 865 14.79 -2.55 -32.08
CA ALA A 865 13.87 -1.77 -31.25
C ALA A 865 14.09 -2.12 -29.77
N VAL A 866 14.40 -1.13 -28.93
CA VAL A 866 14.47 -1.27 -27.47
C VAL A 866 13.31 -0.52 -26.82
N TRP A 867 12.75 -1.08 -25.74
CA TRP A 867 11.52 -0.62 -25.12
C TRP A 867 10.37 -0.49 -26.12
N THR A 868 10.12 -1.57 -26.88
CA THR A 868 9.03 -1.64 -27.86
C THR A 868 7.70 -1.58 -27.11
N TRP A 869 6.90 -0.55 -27.37
CA TRP A 869 5.68 -0.24 -26.63
C TRP A 869 4.48 -0.21 -27.55
N LEU A 870 3.53 -1.13 -27.36
CA LEU A 870 2.19 -1.03 -27.91
C LEU A 870 1.34 -0.18 -26.96
N ASP A 871 0.56 0.77 -27.49
CA ASP A 871 -0.36 1.58 -26.68
C ASP A 871 -1.78 1.57 -27.24
N ASN A 872 -2.78 1.47 -26.37
CA ASN A 872 -4.20 1.49 -26.70
C ASN A 872 -4.81 2.90 -26.55
N PRO A 873 -5.93 3.22 -27.21
CA PRO A 873 -6.61 4.50 -27.02
C PRO A 873 -7.30 4.59 -25.65
N ALA A 874 -7.74 5.80 -25.29
CA ALA A 874 -8.71 6.03 -24.23
C ALA A 874 -10.09 5.44 -24.60
N GLY A 875 -10.94 5.16 -23.60
CA GLY A 875 -12.21 4.44 -23.81
C GLY A 875 -12.02 2.94 -24.09
N THR A 876 -10.87 2.37 -23.72
CA THR A 876 -10.58 0.94 -23.82
C THR A 876 -9.65 0.53 -22.70
N LEU A 877 -10.08 -0.45 -21.90
CA LEU A 877 -9.25 -1.05 -20.86
C LEU A 877 -8.82 -2.44 -21.31
N LEU A 878 -7.54 -2.62 -21.58
CA LEU A 878 -6.95 -3.91 -21.94
C LEU A 878 -5.54 -4.06 -21.36
N ASN A 879 -5.08 -5.31 -21.27
CA ASN A 879 -3.69 -5.63 -21.00
C ASN A 879 -3.17 -6.45 -22.19
N PHE A 880 -2.05 -6.05 -22.81
CA PHE A 880 -1.32 -6.93 -23.75
C PHE A 880 -0.68 -8.16 -23.06
N ASP A 881 -0.36 -9.21 -23.82
CA ASP A 881 0.34 -10.38 -23.28
C ASP A 881 1.80 -10.08 -22.90
N SER A 882 2.46 -9.18 -23.64
CA SER A 882 3.82 -8.71 -23.38
C SER A 882 3.98 -7.28 -23.91
N ASN A 883 4.72 -6.42 -23.24
CA ASN A 883 5.03 -5.06 -23.69
C ASN A 883 6.41 -4.62 -23.16
N GLY A 884 6.96 -3.51 -23.66
CA GLY A 884 8.27 -2.98 -23.22
C GLY A 884 9.50 -3.79 -23.66
N PHE A 885 9.33 -4.77 -24.56
CA PHE A 885 10.35 -5.75 -24.92
C PHE A 885 11.35 -5.24 -25.98
N LEU A 886 12.46 -5.97 -26.16
CA LEU A 886 13.38 -5.76 -27.27
C LEU A 886 12.96 -6.58 -28.51
N LEU A 887 13.16 -6.03 -29.71
CA LEU A 887 13.11 -6.76 -30.98
C LEU A 887 14.41 -6.57 -31.75
N LEU A 888 15.01 -7.68 -32.18
CA LEU A 888 16.10 -7.67 -33.12
C LEU A 888 15.60 -7.38 -34.55
N LYS A 889 16.49 -6.93 -35.41
CA LYS A 889 16.19 -6.66 -36.82
C LYS A 889 15.71 -7.93 -37.56
N GLY A 890 14.55 -7.84 -38.20
CA GLY A 890 13.88 -8.96 -38.85
C GLY A 890 13.08 -9.86 -37.90
N GLN A 891 13.07 -9.59 -36.59
CA GLN A 891 12.27 -10.32 -35.62
C GLN A 891 10.83 -9.79 -35.62
N SER A 892 9.87 -10.71 -35.77
CA SER A 892 8.45 -10.48 -35.50
C SER A 892 8.05 -11.08 -34.15
N ARG A 893 7.19 -10.40 -33.39
CA ARG A 893 6.55 -10.91 -32.18
C ARG A 893 5.03 -10.81 -32.32
N GLN A 894 4.33 -11.90 -32.00
CA GLN A 894 2.88 -11.84 -31.81
C GLN A 894 2.57 -11.46 -30.36
N VAL A 895 1.61 -10.57 -30.19
CA VAL A 895 1.14 -10.04 -28.91
C VAL A 895 -0.37 -10.12 -28.91
N GLY A 896 -0.93 -11.02 -28.09
CA GLY A 896 -2.36 -11.05 -27.79
C GLY A 896 -2.71 -10.02 -26.72
N TYR A 897 -3.98 -10.01 -26.31
CA TYR A 897 -4.49 -9.08 -25.30
C TYR A 897 -5.69 -9.67 -24.53
N ASN A 898 -5.86 -9.23 -23.29
CA ASN A 898 -7.08 -9.41 -22.52
C ASN A 898 -7.85 -8.10 -22.47
N LEU A 899 -9.08 -8.09 -22.99
CA LEU A 899 -9.94 -6.89 -23.07
C LEU A 899 -10.92 -6.87 -21.88
N LYS A 900 -10.76 -5.88 -21.00
CA LYS A 900 -11.58 -5.68 -19.80
C LYS A 900 -12.81 -4.80 -20.08
N SER A 901 -12.68 -3.74 -20.88
CA SER A 901 -13.80 -2.89 -21.36
C SER A 901 -13.48 -2.21 -22.70
N ASP A 902 -14.51 -1.80 -23.44
CA ASP A 902 -14.43 -1.17 -24.76
C ASP A 902 -15.65 -0.28 -25.02
N ASP A 903 -15.45 1.03 -24.95
CA ASP A 903 -16.45 2.05 -25.27
C ASP A 903 -16.37 2.51 -26.75
N THR A 904 -15.35 2.07 -27.48
CA THR A 904 -15.11 2.40 -28.89
C THR A 904 -15.93 1.56 -29.86
N ASN A 905 -16.68 0.56 -29.38
CA ASN A 905 -17.41 -0.41 -30.19
C ASN A 905 -16.49 -1.25 -31.12
N GLY A 906 -15.26 -1.52 -30.68
CA GLY A 906 -14.26 -2.30 -31.41
C GLY A 906 -13.32 -1.49 -32.33
N ASP A 907 -13.53 -0.18 -32.49
CA ASP A 907 -12.65 0.67 -33.30
C ASP A 907 -11.27 0.92 -32.65
N TRP A 908 -11.09 0.58 -31.37
CA TRP A 908 -9.81 0.69 -30.66
C TRP A 908 -8.68 -0.10 -31.34
N VAL A 909 -9.01 -1.22 -31.99
CA VAL A 909 -8.06 -2.08 -32.71
C VAL A 909 -7.33 -1.30 -33.82
N ASN A 910 -8.04 -0.36 -34.46
CA ASN A 910 -7.51 0.51 -35.51
C ASN A 910 -6.70 1.70 -34.96
N GLN A 911 -6.70 1.89 -33.63
CA GLN A 911 -6.08 3.00 -32.90
C GLN A 911 -4.92 2.53 -32.01
N VAL A 912 -4.63 1.23 -31.94
CA VAL A 912 -3.41 0.73 -31.28
C VAL A 912 -2.20 1.24 -32.05
N THR A 913 -1.29 1.90 -31.33
CA THR A 913 -0.01 2.38 -31.87
C THR A 913 1.13 1.44 -31.47
N VAL A 914 2.29 1.59 -32.10
CA VAL A 914 3.53 0.98 -31.61
C VAL A 914 4.70 1.95 -31.75
N GLU A 915 5.44 2.16 -30.67
CA GLU A 915 6.64 2.98 -30.61
C GLU A 915 7.82 2.19 -30.00
N SER A 916 8.99 2.84 -29.94
CA SER A 916 10.18 2.39 -29.23
C SER A 916 10.87 3.60 -28.60
N LEU A 917 11.91 3.39 -27.78
CA LEU A 917 12.65 4.50 -27.17
C LEU A 917 13.21 5.51 -28.19
N TYR A 918 13.54 5.07 -29.41
CA TYR A 918 13.96 5.95 -30.51
C TYR A 918 12.89 7.01 -30.85
N ASN A 919 11.62 6.62 -30.87
CA ASN A 919 10.51 7.46 -31.31
C ASN A 919 10.26 8.67 -30.39
N ASN A 920 10.61 8.57 -29.09
CA ASN A 920 10.49 9.66 -28.13
C ASN A 920 11.29 10.93 -28.55
N THR A 921 12.35 10.77 -29.35
CA THR A 921 13.27 11.86 -29.75
C THR A 921 12.88 12.60 -31.03
N LEU A 922 11.84 12.16 -31.73
CA LEU A 922 11.56 12.59 -33.11
C LEU A 922 10.95 13.99 -33.19
N SER A 923 11.74 14.95 -33.66
CA SER A 923 11.27 16.28 -34.08
C SER A 923 11.01 16.33 -35.60
N LEU A 924 10.09 17.21 -36.03
CA LEU A 924 9.66 17.34 -37.43
C LEU A 924 10.77 17.75 -38.43
N ALA A 925 11.96 18.13 -37.93
CA ALA A 925 13.11 18.48 -38.79
C ALA A 925 13.79 17.26 -39.43
N ASN A 926 13.64 16.06 -38.85
CA ASN A 926 14.39 14.85 -39.27
C ASN A 926 13.59 13.88 -40.16
N SER A 927 12.30 14.12 -40.38
CA SER A 927 11.38 13.15 -40.99
C SER A 927 10.81 13.62 -42.35
N GLN A 928 11.48 13.24 -43.45
CA GLN A 928 10.83 13.24 -44.77
C GLN A 928 9.61 12.29 -44.82
N ASP A 929 9.54 11.32 -43.89
CA ASP A 929 8.44 10.37 -43.75
C ASP A 929 7.21 10.91 -42.98
N ALA A 930 7.28 12.10 -42.35
CA ALA A 930 6.20 12.67 -41.52
C ALA A 930 4.84 12.81 -42.21
N VAL A 931 4.83 12.76 -43.55
CA VAL A 931 3.62 12.82 -44.39
C VAL A 931 2.77 11.53 -44.27
N GLN A 932 3.30 10.41 -43.74
CA GLN A 932 2.47 9.25 -43.39
C GLN A 932 1.86 9.36 -41.98
N ASP A 933 2.65 9.78 -40.98
CA ASP A 933 2.17 9.88 -39.59
C ASP A 933 1.02 10.90 -39.44
N LEU A 934 1.14 12.05 -40.12
CA LEU A 934 0.09 13.08 -40.16
C LEU A 934 -1.23 12.58 -40.79
N VAL A 935 -1.20 11.54 -41.63
CA VAL A 935 -2.40 10.95 -42.25
C VAL A 935 -3.11 9.99 -41.28
N GLN A 936 -2.42 9.43 -40.29
CA GLN A 936 -3.07 8.71 -39.18
C GLN A 936 -3.59 9.67 -38.11
N ILE A 937 -2.82 10.69 -37.71
CA ILE A 937 -3.16 11.56 -36.57
C ILE A 937 -4.28 12.56 -36.88
N LEU A 938 -4.42 13.06 -38.12
CA LEU A 938 -5.48 14.00 -38.52
C LEU A 938 -6.59 13.34 -39.36
N GLY A 939 -6.76 12.03 -39.22
CA GLY A 939 -7.65 11.17 -40.01
C GLY A 939 -9.14 11.23 -39.65
N ARG A 940 -9.84 12.29 -40.09
CA ARG A 940 -11.32 12.37 -40.28
C ARG A 940 -12.20 12.72 -39.06
N ILE A 941 -12.44 14.02 -38.88
CA ILE A 941 -13.71 14.51 -38.33
C ILE A 941 -14.87 14.09 -39.28
N PRO A 942 -15.98 13.49 -38.79
CA PRO A 942 -17.07 13.02 -39.65
C PRO A 942 -17.96 14.17 -40.16
N ALA A 943 -17.59 14.75 -41.30
CA ALA A 943 -18.40 15.77 -41.96
C ALA A 943 -19.74 15.21 -42.48
N GLN A 944 -20.88 15.66 -41.93
CA GLN A 944 -22.20 15.26 -42.40
C GLN A 944 -22.54 15.84 -43.79
N LYS A 945 -22.46 14.99 -44.81
CA LYS A 945 -23.23 15.00 -46.08
C LYS A 945 -22.89 13.69 -46.82
N GLY A 946 -23.80 13.02 -47.52
CA GLY A 946 -25.21 13.30 -47.79
C GLY A 946 -25.58 12.63 -49.12
N CYS A 947 -26.40 11.57 -49.08
CA CYS A 947 -26.51 10.66 -50.22
C CYS A 947 -27.24 11.26 -51.43
N LEU A 948 -26.53 11.35 -52.56
CA LEU A 948 -27.07 11.23 -53.91
C LEU A 948 -26.17 10.24 -54.67
N GLY A 949 -26.75 9.18 -55.22
CA GLY A 949 -26.06 8.27 -56.12
C GLY A 949 -26.86 8.12 -57.41
N ASP A 950 -26.44 7.25 -58.32
CA ASP A 950 -27.39 6.65 -59.25
C ASP A 950 -26.94 5.33 -59.91
N MET A 951 -27.93 4.61 -60.45
CA MET A 951 -27.90 3.59 -61.52
C MET A 951 -26.65 2.69 -61.72
N GLY A 952 -26.83 1.37 -61.58
CA GLY A 952 -25.79 0.36 -61.88
C GLY A 952 -26.29 -1.09 -62.10
N VAL A 953 -27.34 -1.30 -62.90
CA VAL A 953 -27.99 -2.62 -63.06
C VAL A 953 -27.25 -3.55 -64.03
N GLN A 954 -26.83 -4.76 -63.61
CA GLN A 954 -27.25 -6.05 -64.21
C GLN A 954 -26.56 -7.31 -63.64
N ARG A 955 -27.39 -8.33 -63.33
CA ARG A 955 -27.26 -9.79 -63.64
C ARG A 955 -26.02 -10.60 -63.17
N SER A 956 -26.13 -11.90 -62.87
CA SER A 956 -27.29 -12.76 -62.54
C SER A 956 -26.87 -14.19 -62.13
N SER A 957 -27.80 -14.91 -61.48
CA SER A 957 -27.97 -16.39 -61.51
C SER A 957 -27.18 -17.21 -60.46
N ILE A 958 -27.67 -18.35 -59.91
CA ILE A 958 -29.03 -18.95 -59.95
C ILE A 958 -29.23 -19.97 -58.80
N CYS A 959 -30.43 -20.00 -58.18
CA CYS A 959 -31.03 -21.10 -57.36
C CYS A 959 -30.23 -21.63 -56.12
N SER A 960 -30.78 -22.43 -55.18
CA SER A 960 -32.05 -23.17 -55.13
C SER A 960 -32.68 -23.30 -53.72
N TRP A 961 -34.00 -23.05 -53.65
CA TRP A 961 -35.02 -23.83 -52.89
C TRP A 961 -35.27 -23.62 -51.37
N PHE A 962 -36.46 -24.10 -51.00
CA PHE A 962 -37.30 -23.85 -49.81
C PHE A 962 -37.70 -25.21 -49.19
N PRO A 963 -38.13 -25.32 -47.90
CA PRO A 963 -39.59 -25.17 -47.63
C PRO A 963 -40.06 -24.72 -46.22
N ARG A 964 -41.08 -23.84 -46.24
CA ARG A 964 -42.34 -23.84 -45.45
C ARG A 964 -42.34 -23.76 -43.90
N ARG A 965 -43.10 -22.77 -43.41
CA ARG A 965 -43.78 -22.76 -42.08
C ARG A 965 -45.07 -23.62 -42.09
N PRO A 966 -45.66 -23.90 -40.91
CA PRO A 966 -47.09 -23.68 -40.69
C PRO A 966 -47.41 -22.58 -39.64
N LYS A 967 -48.69 -22.39 -39.27
CA LYS A 967 -49.26 -21.25 -38.49
C LYS A 967 -50.25 -21.74 -37.39
N LYS A 968 -50.78 -20.77 -36.61
CA LYS A 968 -52.11 -20.66 -35.93
C LYS A 968 -52.10 -20.85 -34.40
N ASP A 969 -53.01 -20.29 -33.60
CA ASP A 969 -54.02 -19.18 -33.67
C ASP A 969 -54.39 -18.84 -32.20
N GLY A 970 -54.94 -17.68 -31.76
CA GLY A 970 -55.38 -16.42 -32.40
C GLY A 970 -55.42 -15.33 -31.30
N ARG A 971 -56.50 -14.59 -30.97
CA ARG A 971 -57.83 -14.34 -31.58
C ARG A 971 -58.43 -13.02 -31.02
N THR A 972 -58.80 -12.08 -31.92
CA THR A 972 -59.99 -11.16 -31.85
C THR A 972 -60.17 -10.10 -30.73
N LEU A 973 -60.80 -8.91 -30.88
CA LEU A 973 -61.36 -8.12 -32.02
C LEU A 973 -61.76 -6.66 -31.62
N ARG A 974 -61.57 -5.65 -32.52
CA ARG A 974 -62.37 -4.39 -32.72
C ARG A 974 -62.37 -3.30 -31.61
N HIS A 975 -62.73 -2.00 -31.83
CA HIS A 975 -63.32 -1.30 -33.00
C HIS A 975 -62.94 0.22 -33.12
N ILE A 976 -62.52 0.67 -34.32
CA ILE A 976 -62.80 1.95 -35.05
C ILE A 976 -63.00 3.29 -34.27
N ARG A 977 -62.16 4.29 -34.60
CA ARG A 977 -62.52 5.56 -35.33
C ARG A 977 -61.25 6.30 -35.81
N GLY A 978 -61.39 7.24 -36.75
CA GLY A 978 -60.31 8.12 -37.22
C GLY A 978 -60.80 9.15 -38.25
N ASN A 979 -59.96 10.15 -38.56
CA ASN A 979 -60.00 10.96 -39.79
C ASN A 979 -58.73 11.82 -39.92
N SER A 980 -58.60 12.62 -40.99
CA SER A 980 -57.32 13.16 -41.49
C SER A 980 -57.45 14.50 -42.25
N ILE A 981 -56.33 15.00 -42.79
CA ILE A 981 -56.16 16.01 -43.89
C ILE A 981 -55.85 17.49 -43.48
N CYS A 982 -54.94 18.08 -44.29
CA CYS A 982 -54.48 19.48 -44.40
C CYS A 982 -53.56 20.08 -43.30
N GLY A 983 -52.40 20.66 -43.63
CA GLY A 983 -51.64 20.60 -44.90
C GLY A 983 -50.58 21.69 -45.14
N ARG A 984 -49.52 21.33 -45.91
CA ARG A 984 -48.49 22.16 -46.58
C ARG A 984 -47.53 22.96 -45.65
N ASN A 985 -46.21 22.73 -45.69
CA ASN A 985 -45.20 23.05 -46.74
C ASN A 985 -44.86 24.55 -46.85
N LYS A 986 -43.59 24.99 -46.96
CA LYS A 986 -42.26 24.33 -46.86
C LYS A 986 -41.14 25.40 -46.99
N SER A 987 -39.89 25.08 -46.60
CA SER A 987 -38.60 25.51 -47.24
C SER A 987 -38.20 27.00 -47.30
N ASP A 988 -36.91 27.41 -47.35
CA ASP A 988 -35.60 26.75 -47.08
C ASP A 988 -34.48 27.83 -47.03
N HIS A 989 -33.36 27.53 -46.35
CA HIS A 989 -31.95 27.96 -46.65
C HIS A 989 -31.54 29.47 -46.57
N VAL A 990 -30.25 29.91 -46.54
CA VAL A 990 -28.90 29.51 -46.01
C VAL A 990 -27.96 30.74 -46.27
N ILE A 991 -26.65 30.67 -45.96
CA ILE A 991 -25.54 31.61 -46.32
C ILE A 991 -25.34 32.78 -45.31
N GLU A 992 -24.13 33.30 -45.01
CA GLU A 992 -22.74 32.79 -44.84
C GLU A 992 -21.83 34.00 -44.50
N MET A 993 -20.94 33.88 -43.49
CA MET A 993 -19.73 34.71 -43.20
C MET A 993 -19.76 36.27 -43.25
N TRP A 994 -18.92 36.92 -42.44
CA TRP A 994 -17.75 37.74 -42.88
C TRP A 994 -17.09 38.41 -41.66
N MET A 995 -15.77 38.62 -41.73
CA MET A 995 -15.00 39.45 -40.78
C MET A 995 -14.80 40.85 -41.35
N GLN A 996 -14.67 41.87 -40.49
CA GLN A 996 -13.69 42.95 -40.68
C GLN A 996 -13.50 43.83 -39.44
N ASP A 997 -12.28 44.35 -39.31
CA ASP A 997 -11.77 45.28 -38.30
C ASP A 997 -12.24 46.75 -38.62
N ASP A 998 -11.83 47.88 -38.00
CA ASP A 998 -10.58 48.21 -37.30
C ASP A 998 -10.60 49.63 -36.61
N TYR A 999 -9.55 49.99 -35.84
CA TYR A 999 -9.06 51.33 -35.37
C TYR A 999 -9.69 52.17 -34.20
N ILE A 1000 -8.96 52.16 -33.07
CA ILE A 1000 -8.40 53.27 -32.22
C ILE A 1000 -9.28 54.30 -31.46
N ALA A 1001 -9.10 54.36 -30.12
CA ALA A 1001 -8.66 55.54 -29.32
C ALA A 1001 -8.37 55.22 -27.82
N ASP A 1002 -7.24 55.70 -27.28
CA ASP A 1002 -6.76 55.54 -25.87
C ASP A 1002 -6.90 56.87 -25.04
N PRO A 1003 -6.53 56.93 -23.73
CA PRO A 1003 -7.10 56.25 -22.55
C PRO A 1003 -7.47 57.33 -21.44
N PRO A 1004 -7.90 57.03 -20.17
CA PRO A 1004 -7.05 56.41 -19.14
C PRO A 1004 -7.74 55.61 -17.98
N ALA A 1005 -6.93 54.73 -17.35
CA ALA A 1005 -6.92 54.34 -15.92
C ALA A 1005 -8.24 54.10 -15.13
N ASN A 1006 -8.55 52.82 -14.87
CA ASN A 1006 -8.29 52.20 -13.55
C ASN A 1006 -8.57 50.69 -13.60
N GLY A 1007 -7.61 49.87 -13.14
CA GLY A 1007 -7.68 48.41 -13.23
C GLY A 1007 -8.22 47.74 -11.96
N ALA A 1008 -9.37 47.11 -12.08
CA ALA A 1008 -9.79 45.96 -11.29
C ALA A 1008 -10.51 45.01 -12.25
N LEU A 1009 -9.96 43.81 -12.45
CA LEU A 1009 -10.53 42.78 -13.32
C LEU A 1009 -10.84 41.55 -12.47
N ASP A 1010 -12.11 41.16 -12.46
CA ASP A 1010 -12.54 39.87 -11.96
C ASP A 1010 -12.00 38.77 -12.87
N ALA A 1011 -11.32 37.78 -12.29
CA ALA A 1011 -10.99 36.53 -12.97
C ALA A 1011 -12.00 35.47 -12.53
N VAL A 1012 -12.75 34.93 -13.50
CA VAL A 1012 -13.80 33.93 -13.31
C VAL A 1012 -13.40 32.65 -14.05
N ASP A 1013 -13.86 31.50 -13.55
CA ASP A 1013 -13.71 30.15 -14.10
C ASP A 1013 -12.28 29.57 -14.17
N GLY A 1014 -11.85 29.05 -13.02
CA GLY A 1014 -10.85 27.99 -12.91
C GLY A 1014 -11.17 27.12 -11.70
N HIS A 1015 -11.78 25.95 -11.92
CA HIS A 1015 -12.23 25.05 -10.84
C HIS A 1015 -11.08 24.28 -10.17
N ALA A 1016 -10.29 24.99 -9.36
CA ALA A 1016 -9.49 24.36 -8.31
C ALA A 1016 -10.43 23.82 -7.21
N TRP A 1017 -10.31 22.54 -6.89
CA TRP A 1017 -11.10 21.91 -5.82
C TRP A 1017 -10.62 22.40 -4.45
N THR A 1018 -11.29 23.41 -3.89
CA THR A 1018 -11.08 23.83 -2.50
C THR A 1018 -11.73 22.83 -1.54
N PRO A 1019 -11.01 22.28 -0.54
CA PRO A 1019 -11.59 21.35 0.42
C PRO A 1019 -12.69 22.02 1.25
N TRP A 1020 -13.81 21.31 1.44
CA TRP A 1020 -15.04 21.87 2.01
C TRP A 1020 -14.92 22.09 3.51
N ARG A 1021 -14.66 23.34 3.94
CA ARG A 1021 -14.62 23.75 5.36
C ARG A 1021 -16.02 24.11 5.90
N GLY A 1022 -16.99 23.24 5.70
CA GLY A 1022 -18.32 23.36 6.31
C GLY A 1022 -18.44 22.55 7.61
N PRO A 1023 -19.20 23.01 8.62
CA PRO A 1023 -19.43 22.26 9.85
C PRO A 1023 -20.55 21.22 9.69
N LEU A 1024 -20.28 19.98 10.14
CA LEU A 1024 -21.18 18.82 10.37
C LEU A 1024 -22.12 18.39 9.20
N ILE A 1025 -22.37 17.08 9.14
CA ILE A 1025 -23.17 16.41 8.11
C ILE A 1025 -24.27 15.59 8.78
N VAL A 1026 -25.48 16.14 8.83
CA VAL A 1026 -26.61 15.56 9.58
C VAL A 1026 -27.52 14.78 8.61
N ILE A 1027 -27.56 13.46 8.71
CA ILE A 1027 -28.46 12.62 7.87
C ILE A 1027 -29.86 12.58 8.51
N SER A 1028 -30.53 13.74 8.48
CA SER A 1028 -31.67 14.09 9.33
C SER A 1028 -33.04 14.06 8.64
N LYS A 1029 -34.11 14.12 9.45
CA LYS A 1029 -35.50 14.30 9.00
C LYS A 1029 -36.26 15.19 9.99
N ALA A 1030 -36.86 16.28 9.50
CA ALA A 1030 -37.61 17.26 10.29
C ALA A 1030 -39.03 17.52 9.73
N PRO A 1031 -40.01 17.91 10.57
CA PRO A 1031 -41.39 18.18 10.15
C PRO A 1031 -41.68 19.67 9.90
N VAL A 1032 -42.73 19.96 9.13
CA VAL A 1032 -43.34 21.30 8.99
C VAL A 1032 -44.86 21.18 9.12
N GLU A 1033 -45.47 22.05 9.94
CA GLU A 1033 -46.91 22.39 9.88
C GLU A 1033 -47.07 23.91 9.76
N GLU A 1034 -48.23 24.35 9.25
CA GLU A 1034 -48.48 25.74 8.82
C GLU A 1034 -48.86 26.69 9.98
N LEU A 1035 -48.64 28.00 9.80
CA LEU A 1035 -49.69 29.05 9.91
C LEU A 1035 -49.21 30.49 9.65
N ILE A 1036 -49.57 31.02 8.47
CA ILE A 1036 -50.08 32.38 8.15
C ILE A 1036 -49.29 33.65 8.60
N PRO A 1037 -49.06 34.66 7.71
CA PRO A 1037 -48.04 35.71 7.91
C PRO A 1037 -48.51 37.04 8.51
N ARG A 1038 -47.56 37.84 9.06
CA ARG A 1038 -47.69 39.30 9.25
C ARG A 1038 -46.34 40.04 9.15
N ARG A 1039 -46.40 41.30 8.65
CA ARG A 1039 -45.33 42.33 8.68
C ARG A 1039 -45.24 42.93 10.12
N THR A 1040 -44.28 43.76 10.55
CA THR A 1040 -43.48 44.83 9.87
C THR A 1040 -42.39 45.41 10.83
N LEU A 1041 -41.42 46.17 10.30
CA LEU A 1041 -40.44 47.06 11.01
C LEU A 1041 -39.41 46.38 11.96
N ILE A 1042 -38.29 47.00 12.37
CA ILE A 1042 -37.21 47.83 11.74
C ILE A 1042 -36.24 48.29 12.86
N GLU A 1043 -34.92 48.28 12.61
CA GLU A 1043 -33.81 48.94 13.37
C GLU A 1043 -33.63 48.60 14.89
N GLY A 1044 -32.39 48.74 15.44
CA GLY A 1044 -32.14 48.31 16.83
C GLY A 1044 -30.79 48.59 17.55
N LEU A 1045 -29.72 49.01 16.85
CA LEU A 1045 -28.42 49.47 17.43
C LEU A 1045 -27.54 48.45 18.22
N ARG A 1046 -26.30 48.90 18.52
CA ARG A 1046 -25.20 48.19 19.19
C ARG A 1046 -24.90 48.77 20.60
N ASN A 1047 -24.05 48.07 21.36
CA ASN A 1047 -23.17 48.53 22.45
C ASN A 1047 -23.79 48.94 23.81
N ALA A 1048 -23.57 48.08 24.82
CA ALA A 1048 -22.95 48.40 26.14
C ALA A 1048 -22.77 47.05 26.89
N SER A 1049 -21.61 46.55 27.30
CA SER A 1049 -20.47 47.09 28.08
C SER A 1049 -20.70 47.15 29.61
N ASP A 1050 -19.75 46.55 30.32
CA ASP A 1050 -19.41 46.71 31.74
C ASP A 1050 -20.37 46.21 32.84
N GLY A 1051 -20.01 45.05 33.41
CA GLY A 1051 -19.51 45.05 34.79
C GLY A 1051 -20.42 44.52 35.90
N LEU A 1052 -19.93 43.51 36.64
CA LEU A 1052 -19.63 43.63 38.07
C LEU A 1052 -18.81 42.42 38.57
N ALA A 1053 -18.12 42.61 39.70
CA ALA A 1053 -17.30 41.59 40.36
C ALA A 1053 -17.46 41.68 41.89
N SER A 1054 -16.75 40.80 42.61
CA SER A 1054 -16.53 40.73 44.07
C SER A 1054 -17.53 39.93 44.95
N GLU A 1055 -16.97 38.87 45.53
CA GLU A 1055 -17.02 38.41 46.93
C GLU A 1055 -18.34 38.15 47.71
N GLY A 1056 -18.42 36.96 48.31
CA GLY A 1056 -19.32 36.60 49.42
C GLY A 1056 -18.99 35.21 49.98
N ARG A 1057 -18.93 35.04 51.31
CA ARG A 1057 -18.58 33.76 51.99
C ARG A 1057 -19.70 33.28 52.95
N TRP A 1058 -19.51 32.04 53.45
CA TRP A 1058 -20.20 31.37 54.58
C TRP A 1058 -21.54 30.68 54.25
N GLY A 1059 -21.84 29.49 54.81
CA GLY A 1059 -21.07 28.67 55.77
C GLY A 1059 -21.62 27.24 55.97
N LYS A 1060 -20.95 26.45 56.81
CA LYS A 1060 -21.31 25.05 57.16
C LYS A 1060 -22.37 24.96 58.28
N LEU A 1061 -23.01 23.79 58.39
CA LEU A 1061 -23.58 23.25 59.63
C LEU A 1061 -23.17 21.78 59.85
N HIS A 1062 -23.12 21.34 61.11
CA HIS A 1062 -22.88 19.96 61.60
C HIS A 1062 -24.24 19.23 61.77
N HIS A 1063 -24.38 17.92 62.09
CA HIS A 1063 -23.74 17.01 63.07
C HIS A 1063 -23.71 15.54 62.54
N GLU A 1064 -23.14 14.49 63.17
CA GLU A 1064 -22.66 14.26 64.56
C GLU A 1064 -21.39 13.32 64.60
N GLU A 1065 -21.29 12.38 65.56
CA GLU A 1065 -20.16 11.48 65.94
C GLU A 1065 -20.72 10.10 66.39
N ASP A 1066 -20.03 8.94 66.57
CA ASP A 1066 -18.69 8.33 66.33
C ASP A 1066 -19.06 6.85 65.88
N SER A 1067 -18.37 5.72 65.96
CA SER A 1067 -17.03 5.29 66.42
C SER A 1067 -16.66 3.93 65.77
N GLY A 1068 -15.39 3.57 65.64
CA GLY A 1068 -14.18 4.39 65.76
C GLY A 1068 -12.98 3.69 66.43
N LYS A 1069 -11.78 4.24 66.20
CA LYS A 1069 -10.53 4.08 66.98
C LYS A 1069 -9.85 2.68 66.89
N VAL A 1070 -8.55 2.49 67.08
CA VAL A 1070 -7.32 3.34 67.14
C VAL A 1070 -6.11 2.40 66.97
N GLY A 1071 -4.96 2.85 66.45
CA GLY A 1071 -3.70 2.09 66.62
C GLY A 1071 -2.48 2.62 65.85
N VAL A 1072 -1.31 2.62 66.49
CA VAL A 1072 0.01 2.93 65.90
C VAL A 1072 0.99 1.83 66.30
N GLY A 1073 1.83 1.34 65.37
CA GLY A 1073 2.86 0.36 65.70
C GLY A 1073 3.88 0.11 64.59
N ARG A 1074 5.17 0.11 64.96
CA ARG A 1074 6.26 -0.58 64.24
C ARG A 1074 6.51 -1.93 64.92
N VAL A 1075 7.11 -2.87 64.19
CA VAL A 1075 8.14 -3.88 64.58
C VAL A 1075 8.00 -5.12 63.67
N ALA A 1076 9.06 -5.93 63.58
CA ALA A 1076 9.23 -7.00 62.59
C ALA A 1076 9.26 -8.42 63.22
N CYS A 1077 9.39 -9.41 62.33
CA CYS A 1077 9.92 -10.77 62.55
C CYS A 1077 9.01 -11.88 63.13
N ARG A 1078 8.91 -12.94 62.29
CA ARG A 1078 9.14 -14.37 62.58
C ARG A 1078 8.04 -15.31 63.14
N GLU A 1079 7.76 -16.30 62.30
CA GLU A 1079 7.88 -17.77 62.52
C GLU A 1079 6.94 -18.51 63.51
N ASP A 1080 6.32 -19.56 62.92
CA ASP A 1080 6.21 -20.94 63.41
C ASP A 1080 5.03 -21.50 64.26
N GLN A 1081 4.15 -22.18 63.50
CA GLN A 1081 3.82 -23.63 63.60
C GLN A 1081 2.75 -24.16 64.61
N ASP A 1082 2.49 -25.47 64.43
CA ASP A 1082 1.52 -26.37 65.10
C ASP A 1082 0.02 -26.23 64.71
N LYS A 1083 -0.76 -27.31 64.51
CA LYS A 1083 -0.48 -28.77 64.42
C LYS A 1083 -1.68 -29.50 63.76
N GLY A 1084 -1.47 -30.65 63.08
CA GLY A 1084 -2.59 -31.49 62.57
C GLY A 1084 -2.20 -32.69 61.71
N VAL A 1085 -2.12 -33.89 62.31
CA VAL A 1085 -1.86 -35.23 61.71
C VAL A 1085 -2.80 -36.25 62.48
N PRO A 1086 -2.86 -37.61 62.30
CA PRO A 1086 -2.02 -38.56 61.52
C PRO A 1086 -2.75 -39.74 60.78
N GLU A 1087 -1.96 -40.55 60.01
CA GLU A 1087 -1.86 -42.05 59.94
C GLU A 1087 -3.11 -43.01 59.84
N SER A 1088 -3.05 -44.23 59.27
CA SER A 1088 -2.04 -44.96 58.45
C SER A 1088 -2.54 -46.31 57.84
N SER A 1089 -1.95 -46.69 56.68
CA SER A 1089 -1.51 -48.07 56.24
C SER A 1089 -2.45 -49.30 56.14
N SER A 1090 -2.35 -50.08 55.03
CA SER A 1090 -2.07 -51.55 55.04
C SER A 1090 -1.90 -52.24 53.64
N LEU A 1091 -0.73 -52.85 53.36
CA LEU A 1091 -0.46 -54.16 52.67
C LEU A 1091 -0.98 -54.42 51.21
N GLU A 1092 -0.47 -55.33 50.34
CA GLU A 1092 0.82 -56.07 50.17
C GLU A 1092 0.99 -56.67 48.74
N ILE A 1093 2.18 -57.22 48.43
CA ILE A 1093 2.51 -58.35 47.47
C ILE A 1093 2.01 -58.26 46.00
N SER A 1094 2.88 -58.28 44.97
CA SER A 1094 3.76 -59.43 44.64
C SER A 1094 5.07 -59.09 43.87
N LYS A 1095 5.79 -60.10 43.36
CA LYS A 1095 7.25 -60.09 43.06
C LYS A 1095 7.60 -60.22 41.57
N ARG A 1096 8.70 -59.57 41.12
CA ARG A 1096 9.92 -60.22 40.57
C ARG A 1096 11.06 -59.24 40.17
N HIS A 1097 12.30 -59.71 40.35
CA HIS A 1097 13.60 -59.21 39.84
C HIS A 1097 14.12 -60.22 38.77
N PRO A 1098 15.20 -60.00 37.97
CA PRO A 1098 16.53 -59.46 38.36
C PRO A 1098 17.22 -58.47 37.36
N ALA A 1099 17.97 -57.44 37.84
CA ALA A 1099 19.45 -57.34 37.93
C ALA A 1099 20.16 -56.88 36.62
N PHE A 1100 21.40 -56.31 36.59
CA PHE A 1100 22.54 -56.31 37.52
C PHE A 1100 23.44 -55.05 37.40
N ARG A 1101 24.05 -54.61 38.53
CA ARG A 1101 25.34 -53.87 38.71
C ARG A 1101 25.51 -52.45 38.11
N ASN A 1102 25.81 -51.41 38.91
CA ASN A 1102 27.07 -51.05 39.63
C ASN A 1102 28.18 -50.55 38.65
N ALA A 1103 28.89 -49.44 38.89
CA ALA A 1103 28.85 -48.42 39.96
C ALA A 1103 29.49 -47.08 39.42
N ASP A 1104 29.89 -46.03 40.14
CA ASP A 1104 30.12 -45.72 41.58
C ASP A 1104 29.88 -44.21 41.86
N ASP A 1105 29.99 -43.75 43.13
CA ASP A 1105 29.49 -42.45 43.64
C ASP A 1105 30.53 -41.27 43.74
N PRO A 1106 30.10 -40.01 44.00
CA PRO A 1106 30.89 -38.75 44.01
C PRO A 1106 31.40 -38.40 45.46
N PRO A 1107 31.59 -37.13 45.97
CA PRO A 1107 31.60 -35.75 45.41
C PRO A 1107 32.74 -34.81 45.96
N SER A 1108 32.67 -33.49 45.73
CA SER A 1108 32.91 -32.43 46.75
C SER A 1108 32.78 -30.97 46.23
N ILE A 1109 32.67 -30.02 47.17
CA ILE A 1109 32.64 -28.54 47.02
C ILE A 1109 33.74 -27.96 47.94
N ALA A 1110 34.45 -26.88 47.56
CA ALA A 1110 34.91 -25.76 48.43
C ALA A 1110 36.09 -24.88 47.89
N GLU A 1111 35.85 -23.56 47.81
CA GLU A 1111 36.58 -22.43 48.43
C GLU A 1111 38.14 -22.24 48.50
N ILE A 1112 38.57 -21.01 48.12
CA ILE A 1112 39.44 -20.05 48.88
C ILE A 1112 41.02 -20.05 48.83
N ILE A 1113 41.56 -19.00 48.15
CA ILE A 1113 42.66 -18.04 48.49
C ILE A 1113 44.17 -18.45 48.68
N ASN A 1114 45.01 -17.89 47.79
CA ASN A 1114 46.41 -17.34 47.86
C ASN A 1114 47.52 -17.82 48.83
N TYR A 1115 48.73 -18.07 48.27
CA TYR A 1115 50.09 -17.63 48.72
C TYR A 1115 51.12 -17.82 47.57
N GLY A 1116 52.37 -17.29 47.54
CA GLY A 1116 53.08 -16.46 48.55
C GLY A 1116 54.55 -16.01 48.27
N LEU A 1117 54.82 -15.26 47.18
CA LEU A 1117 55.96 -14.28 47.03
C LEU A 1117 57.45 -14.74 46.83
N CYS A 1118 58.29 -13.73 46.51
CA CYS A 1118 59.76 -13.68 46.29
C CYS A 1118 60.27 -14.08 44.88
N GLU A 1119 61.31 -13.46 44.27
CA GLU A 1119 62.19 -12.35 44.72
C GLU A 1119 62.76 -11.46 43.57
N THR A 1120 63.53 -10.43 43.95
CA THR A 1120 64.04 -9.26 43.18
C THR A 1120 65.17 -9.51 42.15
N PHE A 1121 65.26 -8.69 41.09
CA PHE A 1121 66.24 -7.55 40.97
C PHE A 1121 66.07 -6.76 39.64
N ALA A 1122 66.73 -5.59 39.53
CA ALA A 1122 66.66 -4.69 38.37
C ALA A 1122 68.06 -4.38 37.78
N TYR A 1123 68.10 -3.98 36.50
CA TYR A 1123 69.27 -3.38 35.86
C TYR A 1123 68.87 -2.40 34.73
N GLU A 1124 69.72 -1.42 34.46
CA GLU A 1124 69.57 -0.40 33.41
C GLU A 1124 70.13 -0.93 32.06
N ALA A 1125 70.06 -0.28 30.88
CA ALA A 1125 69.78 1.13 30.56
C ALA A 1125 69.37 1.36 29.08
N LEU A 1126 69.10 2.62 28.73
CA LEU A 1126 69.17 3.29 27.41
C LEU A 1126 68.03 3.08 26.38
N GLN A 1127 67.56 4.23 25.84
CA GLN A 1127 66.72 4.37 24.64
C GLN A 1127 67.58 4.70 23.40
N PRO A 1128 66.98 5.00 22.23
CA PRO A 1128 66.72 6.43 21.98
C PRO A 1128 65.38 6.81 21.32
N GLN A 1129 64.72 7.81 21.93
CA GLN A 1129 64.03 8.94 21.30
C GLN A 1129 62.89 8.72 20.28
N VAL A 1130 61.68 9.10 20.71
CA VAL A 1130 60.68 9.74 19.84
C VAL A 1130 60.93 11.25 19.84
N SER A 1131 61.26 11.83 18.68
CA SER A 1131 61.45 13.28 18.53
C SER A 1131 60.12 13.99 18.20
N ALA A 1132 59.66 14.86 19.09
CA ALA A 1132 58.47 15.69 18.85
C ALA A 1132 58.84 17.00 18.15
N GLU A 1133 58.64 17.09 16.82
CA GLU A 1133 58.68 18.37 16.09
C GLU A 1133 57.28 18.97 15.90
N LYS A 1134 57.16 20.27 16.19
CA LYS A 1134 55.94 21.05 15.99
C LYS A 1134 55.87 21.55 14.54
N THR A 1135 55.02 20.95 13.70
CA THR A 1135 54.61 21.57 12.42
C THR A 1135 53.26 22.27 12.55
N ALA A 1136 53.24 23.39 13.28
CA ALA A 1136 52.12 24.32 13.21
C ALA A 1136 52.13 25.01 11.82
N LYS A 1137 51.32 24.49 10.87
CA LYS A 1137 51.03 25.22 9.63
C LYS A 1137 49.99 26.32 9.91
N PRO A 1138 50.11 27.50 9.28
CA PRO A 1138 49.39 28.68 9.73
C PRO A 1138 47.89 28.61 9.39
N ARG A 1139 47.05 29.04 10.34
CA ARG A 1139 45.72 29.58 9.96
C ARG A 1139 45.95 30.81 9.10
N ASN A 1140 45.17 30.97 8.03
CA ASN A 1140 45.24 32.14 7.18
C ASN A 1140 44.19 33.18 7.65
N PRO A 1141 44.57 34.23 8.40
CA PRO A 1141 43.62 35.20 8.93
C PRO A 1141 42.92 36.00 7.82
N ALA A 1142 43.44 36.02 6.59
CA ALA A 1142 42.75 36.64 5.46
C ALA A 1142 41.49 35.87 5.02
N ILE A 1143 41.39 34.56 5.32
CA ILE A 1143 40.21 33.74 5.01
C ILE A 1143 39.16 33.92 6.11
N GLU A 1144 39.54 33.82 7.39
CA GLU A 1144 38.63 34.10 8.52
C GLU A 1144 38.08 35.54 8.42
N ALA A 1145 38.92 36.54 8.08
CA ALA A 1145 38.47 37.92 7.84
C ALA A 1145 37.52 38.07 6.63
N LEU A 1146 37.73 37.30 5.54
CA LEU A 1146 36.85 37.33 4.38
C LEU A 1146 35.46 36.79 4.71
N TYR A 1147 35.36 35.67 5.43
CA TYR A 1147 34.07 35.14 5.88
C TYR A 1147 33.36 36.05 6.88
N CYS A 1148 34.10 36.66 7.82
CA CYS A 1148 33.52 37.66 8.72
C CYS A 1148 32.93 38.85 7.96
N GLU A 1149 33.65 39.44 7.01
CA GLU A 1149 33.18 40.64 6.32
C GLU A 1149 32.09 40.32 5.27
N LEU A 1150 32.07 39.12 4.65
CA LEU A 1150 30.95 38.66 3.83
C LEU A 1150 29.67 38.44 4.66
N GLY A 1151 29.78 37.86 5.86
CA GLY A 1151 28.66 37.77 6.80
C GLY A 1151 28.16 39.15 7.24
N ARG A 1152 29.08 40.10 7.46
CA ARG A 1152 28.77 41.49 7.82
C ARG A 1152 28.13 42.29 6.69
N LEU A 1153 28.41 41.93 5.43
CA LEU A 1153 27.78 42.47 4.23
C LEU A 1153 26.44 41.79 3.89
N GLY A 1154 25.94 40.89 4.73
CA GLY A 1154 24.58 40.34 4.65
C GLY A 1154 24.39 39.12 3.76
N PHE A 1155 25.47 38.50 3.27
CA PHE A 1155 25.38 37.32 2.39
C PHE A 1155 24.92 36.03 3.08
N PHE A 1156 24.76 36.03 4.41
CA PHE A 1156 24.20 34.90 5.18
C PHE A 1156 23.21 35.39 6.23
N LYS A 1157 22.02 34.76 6.31
CA LYS A 1157 21.03 34.99 7.39
C LYS A 1157 21.26 34.02 8.55
N PHE A 1158 21.66 34.53 9.71
CA PHE A 1158 21.60 33.77 10.97
C PHE A 1158 20.25 34.02 11.67
N LYS A 1159 19.52 32.94 12.04
CA LYS A 1159 18.37 33.06 12.95
C LYS A 1159 18.86 33.53 14.32
N ARG A 1160 18.14 34.47 14.92
CA ARG A 1160 18.49 35.10 16.20
C ARG A 1160 17.74 34.40 17.33
N ALA A 1161 18.43 33.71 18.22
CA ALA A 1161 17.85 33.23 19.47
C ALA A 1161 17.82 34.38 20.49
N GLU A 1162 16.70 34.56 21.19
CA GLU A 1162 16.64 35.46 22.33
C GLU A 1162 17.14 34.74 23.59
N ILE A 1163 18.03 35.39 24.35
CA ILE A 1163 18.53 34.88 25.63
C ILE A 1163 18.31 35.97 26.68
N GLY A 1164 17.53 35.65 27.70
CA GLY A 1164 17.17 36.57 28.78
C GLY A 1164 18.38 37.01 29.61
N THR A 1165 18.40 38.28 30.02
CA THR A 1165 19.50 38.84 30.81
C THR A 1165 19.29 38.62 32.31
N THR A 1166 20.32 38.09 33.00
CA THR A 1166 20.45 38.20 34.46
C THR A 1166 21.84 38.72 34.83
N ARG A 1167 21.94 39.37 36.01
CA ARG A 1167 23.12 40.13 36.41
C ARG A 1167 24.18 39.24 37.08
N ASN A 1168 25.29 39.00 36.39
CA ASN A 1168 26.66 39.37 36.82
C ASN A 1168 27.68 38.71 35.87
N GLY A 1169 28.61 39.50 35.34
CA GLY A 1169 29.46 39.05 34.24
C GLY A 1169 30.73 38.32 34.68
N ILE A 1170 30.99 37.17 34.04
CA ILE A 1170 32.29 36.70 33.52
C ILE A 1170 31.94 35.67 32.42
N MET A 1171 32.40 35.86 31.18
CA MET A 1171 32.28 34.86 30.12
C MET A 1171 33.64 34.30 29.74
N ASN A 1172 33.87 33.02 30.04
CA ASN A 1172 34.91 32.22 29.39
C ASN A 1172 34.30 31.58 28.14
N GLY A 1173 34.66 32.07 26.95
CA GLY A 1173 34.20 31.50 25.69
C GLY A 1173 34.91 30.19 25.35
N SER A 1174 34.26 29.05 25.61
CA SER A 1174 34.69 27.74 25.10
C SER A 1174 34.45 27.68 23.58
N GLY A 1175 35.52 27.57 22.79
CA GLY A 1175 35.44 27.68 21.34
C GLY A 1175 34.81 26.48 20.64
N SER A 1176 33.93 26.74 19.68
CA SER A 1176 33.32 25.74 18.79
C SER A 1176 34.38 25.03 17.96
N LYS A 1177 34.35 23.68 17.93
CA LYS A 1177 35.12 22.89 16.97
C LYS A 1177 34.35 22.83 15.65
N LEU A 1178 34.93 23.35 14.57
CA LEU A 1178 34.49 23.01 13.21
C LEU A 1178 35.14 21.66 12.81
N LEU A 1179 34.33 20.69 12.38
CA LEU A 1179 34.82 19.47 11.76
C LEU A 1179 35.08 19.75 10.27
N LEU A 1180 36.33 19.56 9.83
CA LEU A 1180 36.70 19.62 8.42
C LEU A 1180 36.52 18.23 7.79
N ASP A 1181 35.64 18.14 6.79
CA ASP A 1181 35.56 16.96 5.93
C ASP A 1181 36.86 16.75 5.13
N LYS A 1182 37.13 15.50 4.77
CA LYS A 1182 38.36 15.05 4.11
C LYS A 1182 38.09 14.27 2.82
N ARG A 1183 37.42 14.86 1.82
CA ARG A 1183 37.37 14.20 0.48
C ARG A 1183 37.22 15.10 -0.76
N LYS A 1184 38.07 16.13 -0.92
CA LYS A 1184 38.30 16.76 -2.26
C LYS A 1184 39.80 16.89 -2.60
N ARG A 1185 40.09 16.87 -3.91
CA ARG A 1185 41.45 16.96 -4.50
C ARG A 1185 42.10 18.30 -4.12
N PRO A 1186 43.44 18.42 -4.07
CA PRO A 1186 44.07 19.71 -3.78
C PRO A 1186 43.70 20.74 -4.85
N LEU A 1187 43.03 21.81 -4.44
CA LEU A 1187 42.90 23.03 -5.24
C LEU A 1187 44.29 23.60 -5.52
N ASP A 1188 44.51 24.02 -6.76
CA ASP A 1188 45.77 24.65 -7.15
C ASP A 1188 45.97 25.93 -6.32
N VAL A 1189 47.18 26.07 -5.76
CA VAL A 1189 47.58 27.25 -4.98
C VAL A 1189 47.58 28.48 -5.87
N ASP A 1190 47.93 28.35 -7.16
CA ASP A 1190 47.92 29.45 -8.10
C ASP A 1190 46.49 29.84 -8.52
N PHE A 1191 45.55 28.89 -8.59
CA PHE A 1191 44.12 29.20 -8.76
C PHE A 1191 43.55 29.95 -7.53
N ALA A 1192 43.87 29.50 -6.32
CA ALA A 1192 43.46 30.19 -5.10
C ALA A 1192 44.05 31.61 -4.98
N ASN A 1193 45.31 31.80 -5.40
CA ASN A 1193 45.96 33.10 -5.49
C ASN A 1193 45.33 33.99 -6.58
N ALA A 1194 45.00 33.42 -7.75
CA ALA A 1194 44.35 34.11 -8.85
C ALA A 1194 42.95 34.63 -8.45
N LEU A 1195 42.14 33.79 -7.79
CA LEU A 1195 40.83 34.18 -7.26
C LEU A 1195 40.95 35.27 -6.18
N CYS A 1196 41.90 35.13 -5.25
CA CYS A 1196 42.18 36.16 -4.24
C CYS A 1196 42.61 37.50 -4.86
N LYS A 1197 43.31 37.47 -5.99
CA LYS A 1197 43.71 38.67 -6.75
C LYS A 1197 42.50 39.30 -7.42
N LEU A 1198 41.69 38.53 -8.16
CA LEU A 1198 40.45 38.97 -8.80
C LEU A 1198 39.50 39.67 -7.82
N CYS A 1199 39.25 39.02 -6.67
CA CYS A 1199 38.44 39.59 -5.59
C CYS A 1199 38.97 40.95 -5.10
N ARG A 1200 40.28 41.09 -4.92
CA ARG A 1200 40.90 42.34 -4.43
C ARG A 1200 40.98 43.44 -5.47
N THR A 1201 41.24 43.13 -6.74
CA THR A 1201 41.52 44.13 -7.78
C THR A 1201 40.33 44.53 -8.64
N GLN A 1202 39.26 43.72 -8.69
CA GLN A 1202 38.08 44.00 -9.53
C GLN A 1202 36.77 43.96 -8.73
N ILE A 1203 36.47 42.86 -8.05
CA ILE A 1203 35.16 42.67 -7.37
C ILE A 1203 34.98 43.65 -6.18
N ILE A 1204 35.96 43.77 -5.27
CA ILE A 1204 35.87 44.70 -4.14
C ILE A 1204 35.80 46.18 -4.59
N PRO A 1205 36.56 46.62 -5.62
CA PRO A 1205 36.35 47.94 -6.23
C PRO A 1205 34.97 48.14 -6.88
N LEU A 1206 34.36 47.14 -7.53
CA LEU A 1206 32.97 47.21 -8.01
C LEU A 1206 32.00 47.41 -6.84
N ALA A 1207 32.08 46.56 -5.81
CA ALA A 1207 31.22 46.62 -4.64
C ALA A 1207 31.36 47.94 -3.85
N LYS A 1208 32.56 48.56 -3.87
CA LYS A 1208 32.77 49.90 -3.29
C LYS A 1208 32.24 51.05 -4.15
N ARG A 1209 32.09 50.89 -5.47
CA ARG A 1209 31.34 51.85 -6.30
C ARG A 1209 29.85 51.82 -5.94
N ARG A 1210 29.24 50.62 -5.86
CA ARG A 1210 27.84 50.42 -5.43
C ARG A 1210 27.47 51.17 -4.14
N HIS A 1211 28.33 51.12 -3.13
CA HIS A 1211 28.06 51.77 -1.83
C HIS A 1211 28.07 53.32 -1.90
N ASN A 1212 28.72 53.91 -2.91
CA ASN A 1212 28.91 55.36 -3.02
C ASN A 1212 28.10 56.03 -4.15
N SER A 1213 27.60 55.28 -5.15
CA SER A 1213 26.91 55.85 -6.32
C SER A 1213 25.38 55.75 -6.30
N GLY A 1214 24.79 54.82 -5.55
CA GLY A 1214 23.33 54.70 -5.41
C GLY A 1214 22.59 54.32 -6.71
N ILE A 1215 23.24 53.58 -7.60
CA ILE A 1215 22.68 53.11 -8.89
C ILE A 1215 21.90 51.80 -8.67
N GLU A 1216 20.88 51.57 -9.50
CA GLU A 1216 19.96 50.43 -9.43
C GLU A 1216 20.62 49.08 -9.79
N THR A 1217 19.90 47.98 -9.55
CA THR A 1217 20.53 46.67 -9.28
C THR A 1217 20.93 45.84 -10.49
N GLU A 1218 20.44 46.14 -11.70
CA GLU A 1218 20.55 45.21 -12.84
C GLU A 1218 21.87 45.37 -13.62
N GLU A 1219 22.26 46.59 -14.03
CA GLU A 1219 23.52 46.84 -14.77
C GLU A 1219 24.77 46.27 -14.06
N LEU A 1220 24.81 46.36 -12.72
CA LEU A 1220 25.93 45.86 -11.92
C LEU A 1220 25.94 44.32 -11.81
N HIS A 1221 24.80 43.67 -12.02
CA HIS A 1221 24.68 42.22 -12.00
C HIS A 1221 25.15 41.61 -13.32
N ASP A 1222 24.87 42.28 -14.43
CA ASP A 1222 25.37 41.89 -15.76
C ASP A 1222 26.87 42.21 -15.94
N GLU A 1223 27.37 43.37 -15.45
CA GLU A 1223 28.83 43.61 -15.34
C GLU A 1223 29.52 42.47 -14.57
N MET A 1224 28.89 41.94 -13.51
CA MET A 1224 29.45 40.84 -12.73
C MET A 1224 29.35 39.49 -13.45
N ARG A 1225 28.28 39.22 -14.22
CA ARG A 1225 28.17 38.00 -15.05
C ARG A 1225 29.24 37.97 -16.13
N GLU A 1226 29.38 39.03 -16.93
CA GLU A 1226 30.43 39.09 -17.97
C GLU A 1226 31.84 38.92 -17.37
N LEU A 1227 32.12 39.53 -16.21
CA LEU A 1227 33.41 39.42 -15.53
C LEU A 1227 33.73 38.00 -15.01
N VAL A 1228 32.70 37.19 -14.69
CA VAL A 1228 32.88 35.79 -14.28
C VAL A 1228 32.98 34.86 -15.49
N SER A 1229 32.05 34.95 -16.45
CA SER A 1229 32.05 34.10 -17.65
C SER A 1229 33.28 34.30 -18.53
N SER A 1230 33.87 35.51 -18.54
CA SER A 1230 35.15 35.78 -19.22
C SER A 1230 36.40 35.25 -18.48
N TRP A 1231 36.26 34.77 -17.23
CA TRP A 1231 37.34 34.17 -16.43
C TRP A 1231 37.22 32.66 -16.27
N LEU A 1232 36.01 32.11 -16.35
CA LEU A 1232 35.69 30.68 -16.23
C LEU A 1232 34.68 30.28 -17.33
N PRO A 1233 35.14 30.08 -18.58
CA PRO A 1233 34.25 29.75 -19.70
C PRO A 1233 33.68 28.31 -19.64
N ASP A 1234 34.27 27.42 -18.85
CA ASP A 1234 33.91 26.00 -18.72
C ASP A 1234 33.34 25.66 -17.32
N PHE A 1235 32.48 26.51 -16.75
CA PHE A 1235 31.97 26.35 -15.37
C PHE A 1235 30.52 26.82 -15.18
N ASP A 1236 29.58 26.09 -15.81
CA ASP A 1236 28.16 26.03 -15.42
C ASP A 1236 27.96 24.99 -14.28
#